data_AF-A0A817ZLY8-F1
#
_entry.id   AF-A0A817ZLY8-F1
#
_cell.length_a   1.000
_cell.length_b   1.000
_cell.length_c   1.000
_cell.angle_alpha   90.00
_cell.angle_beta   90.00
_cell.angle_gamma   90.00
#
_symmetry.space_group_name_H-M   'P 1'
#
loop_
_entity.id
_entity.type
_entity.pdbx_description
1 polymer ?
#
loop_
_entity_poly.entity_id
_entity_poly.type
_entity_poly.pdbx_seq_one_letter_code
_entity_poly.pdbx_strand_id
1 'polypeptide(L)'
;MTESRQDIIDHFQSITNWLSNDEVVNHLDRHNWNLNNAIHDFIMESNFHKNSSLDQLIILCLFTNNHMKKEFRWELPIENNQIHNQIRRSGSDLDINPATNEHDHEQWQVSNDSSDSSINHRTFHNQVQNIKHDLSQITSTNLVAYHGSFLGFLLSNNNLTSPSTSNVQDDEKISLLQYIDNNIIGKDYIINGPWGPRQMIYADYTASGRSLQFIENYIQQYVIPAYANTHSENNACSLQTTKFREEARTLIKKSVNATDDDVLIFAGTGSTGSINKLVNILHLNDEENQNKTVVFISAFEHHSNILPWKETGIDVIRIPYDKQGLLDQYVLKEQLKYYHDEIKKHIICTFSAASNVTGIRTDVDAVSRLVHQYHGWMFWDYAAAAPYVKIDMNASEMAYKDAIFISTHKFVGGPGTPGILVVKKHLFHNRVPCGCGGGTVNFVTRTNVEYIHDIEIREEGGTPDIIGSIRAGLVFQLKECVGYAIIEKREDELVEKFFRYFSKTNSLIVLGSQKIPRLAIFSFLIYVPMIKKYLHYNFVSSLLNDLFGIQVRSGCACAGPYVLDLLGIDDKTAEIFTMFLTEDSNARIDKENNKLERNILMKPGFTRLNLSYFASDKEIDYILNAIEFLAIHGWKFLPLYTYEPSTGVWHHRDTSVKDQSSNYYSLKQINYEHGHMKPTNSESNKHMQLLYQSRDTSMSNDLFHEAELVANDTAKQVIDYQKDPQLNVLDKYKDFIWFALPKNIVEMEGYVTDNKTLFRSLACHDNN
;
A
#
# COMPACT_ATOMS: atom_id res chain seq x y z
N MET A 1 -24.16 -1.78 36.53
CA MET A 1 -23.93 -0.37 36.88
C MET A 1 -25.22 0.30 37.38
N THR A 2 -25.90 -0.31 38.36
CA THR A 2 -27.11 0.28 38.98
C THR A 2 -27.03 0.29 40.51
N GLU A 3 -25.85 0.00 41.07
CA GLU A 3 -25.65 -0.04 42.53
C GLU A 3 -25.28 1.35 43.05
N SER A 4 -25.85 1.69 44.20
CA SER A 4 -25.63 2.96 44.88
C SER A 4 -24.23 3.00 45.52
N ARG A 5 -23.73 4.20 45.83
CA ARG A 5 -22.42 4.38 46.48
C ARG A 5 -22.28 3.59 47.79
N GLN A 6 -23.39 3.37 48.51
CA GLN A 6 -23.38 2.61 49.75
C GLN A 6 -23.19 1.10 49.48
N ASP A 7 -23.82 0.58 48.43
CA ASP A 7 -23.72 -0.84 48.04
C ASP A 7 -22.27 -1.21 47.67
N ILE A 8 -21.54 -0.30 47.03
CA ILE A 8 -20.11 -0.48 46.69
C ILE A 8 -19.23 -0.51 47.94
N ILE A 9 -19.55 0.32 48.95
CA ILE A 9 -18.83 0.37 50.22
C ILE A 9 -19.07 -0.93 51.01
N ASP A 10 -20.31 -1.40 51.04
CA ASP A 10 -20.69 -2.64 51.73
C ASP A 10 -20.06 -3.87 51.05
N HIS A 11 -19.95 -3.86 49.71
CA HIS A 11 -19.23 -4.88 48.95
C HIS A 11 -17.74 -4.92 49.32
N PHE A 12 -17.11 -3.75 49.48
CA PHE A 12 -15.72 -3.64 49.88
C PHE A 12 -15.48 -4.17 51.30
N GLN A 13 -16.38 -3.84 52.24
CA GLN A 13 -16.33 -4.36 53.61
C GLN A 13 -16.54 -5.88 53.67
N SER A 14 -17.40 -6.43 52.81
CA SER A 14 -17.60 -7.88 52.71
C SER A 14 -16.34 -8.60 52.20
N ILE A 15 -15.64 -8.03 51.22
CA ILE A 15 -14.38 -8.58 50.70
C ILE A 15 -13.26 -8.49 51.74
N THR A 16 -13.16 -7.38 52.49
CA THR A 16 -12.15 -7.23 53.55
C THR A 16 -12.41 -8.19 54.71
N ASN A 17 -13.66 -8.39 55.11
CA ASN A 17 -14.02 -9.36 56.15
C ASN A 17 -13.74 -10.80 55.69
N TRP A 18 -13.95 -11.11 54.41
CA TRP A 18 -13.61 -12.42 53.84
C TRP A 18 -12.10 -12.69 53.80
N LEU A 19 -11.29 -11.69 53.42
CA LEU A 19 -9.83 -11.79 53.42
C LEU A 19 -9.22 -11.84 54.82
N SER A 20 -9.97 -11.42 55.84
CA SER A 20 -9.57 -11.47 57.24
C SER A 20 -9.97 -12.79 57.93
N ASN A 21 -10.57 -13.74 57.20
CA ASN A 21 -10.94 -15.04 57.74
C ASN A 21 -9.72 -15.96 57.84
N ASP A 22 -9.43 -16.42 59.06
CA ASP A 22 -8.26 -17.25 59.37
C ASP A 22 -8.15 -18.53 58.53
N GLU A 23 -9.26 -19.13 58.07
CA GLU A 23 -9.18 -20.31 57.19
C GLU A 23 -8.68 -19.96 55.78
N VAL A 24 -9.04 -18.78 55.26
CA VAL A 24 -8.61 -18.28 53.95
C VAL A 24 -7.14 -17.86 54.00
N VAL A 25 -6.75 -17.17 55.08
CA VAL A 25 -5.36 -16.77 55.32
C VAL A 25 -4.45 -17.99 55.46
N ASN A 26 -4.86 -19.00 56.22
CA ASN A 26 -4.09 -20.25 56.36
C ASN A 26 -4.03 -21.07 55.07
N HIS A 27 -5.00 -20.95 54.16
CA HIS A 27 -4.97 -21.59 52.85
C HIS A 27 -3.96 -20.91 51.90
N LEU A 28 -3.90 -19.58 51.93
CA LEU A 28 -2.95 -18.79 51.13
C LEU A 28 -1.50 -18.92 51.62
N ASP A 29 -1.29 -18.99 52.95
CA ASP A 29 0.03 -19.21 53.55
C ASP A 29 0.59 -20.61 53.24
N ARG A 30 -0.26 -21.66 53.19
CA ARG A 30 0.19 -23.00 52.76
C ARG A 30 0.68 -23.07 51.32
N HIS A 31 0.31 -22.10 50.50
CA HIS A 31 0.76 -21.99 49.11
C HIS A 31 1.88 -20.94 48.92
N ASN A 32 2.42 -20.37 50.01
CA ASN A 32 3.57 -19.46 50.04
C ASN A 32 3.34 -18.11 49.32
N TRP A 33 2.12 -17.58 49.38
CA TRP A 33 1.75 -16.30 48.74
C TRP A 33 1.72 -15.17 49.77
N ASN A 34 2.82 -14.42 49.87
CA ASN A 34 3.00 -13.37 50.88
C ASN A 34 2.31 -12.04 50.46
N LEU A 35 0.99 -12.09 50.28
CA LEU A 35 0.16 -10.96 49.81
C LEU A 35 -0.25 -10.00 50.94
N ASN A 36 -0.14 -10.44 52.21
CA ASN A 36 -0.63 -9.69 53.36
C ASN A 36 0.13 -8.39 53.62
N ASN A 37 1.44 -8.35 53.40
CA ASN A 37 2.22 -7.12 53.66
C ASN A 37 1.99 -6.05 52.58
N ALA A 38 1.88 -6.44 51.30
CA ALA A 38 1.74 -5.48 50.20
C ALA A 38 0.39 -4.76 50.19
N ILE A 39 -0.70 -5.46 50.56
CA ILE A 39 -2.04 -4.86 50.60
C ILE A 39 -2.23 -4.05 51.88
N HIS A 40 -1.72 -4.53 53.02
CA HIS A 40 -1.79 -3.79 54.28
C HIS A 40 -0.97 -2.49 54.22
N ASP A 41 0.21 -2.50 53.59
CA ASP A 41 1.03 -1.30 53.40
C ASP A 41 0.38 -0.32 52.40
N PHE A 42 -0.24 -0.82 51.33
CA PHE A 42 -0.95 0.00 50.36
C PHE A 42 -2.18 0.71 50.95
N ILE A 43 -2.92 0.03 51.84
CA ILE A 43 -4.10 0.58 52.51
C ILE A 43 -3.70 1.57 53.62
N MET A 44 -2.59 1.35 54.32
CA MET A 44 -2.13 2.24 55.39
C MET A 44 -1.43 3.51 54.89
N GLU A 45 -0.73 3.47 53.75
CA GLU A 45 -0.07 4.67 53.18
C GLU A 45 -1.03 5.57 52.39
N SER A 46 -2.15 5.03 51.91
CA SER A 46 -3.17 5.80 51.20
C SER A 46 -4.18 6.40 52.19
N ASN A 47 -3.85 7.53 52.81
CA ASN A 47 -4.78 8.33 53.63
C ASN A 47 -6.05 8.70 52.82
N PHE A 48 -7.07 7.85 52.85
CA PHE A 48 -8.33 8.05 52.14
C PHE A 48 -9.18 9.13 52.81
N HIS A 49 -9.15 10.34 52.25
CA HIS A 49 -10.08 11.41 52.65
C HIS A 49 -11.44 11.26 51.96
N LYS A 50 -12.50 11.72 52.64
CA LYS A 50 -13.94 11.64 52.30
C LYS A 50 -14.38 12.17 50.90
N ASN A 51 -13.47 12.62 50.05
CA ASN A 51 -13.76 13.30 48.78
C ASN A 51 -13.34 12.55 47.50
N SER A 52 -12.97 11.27 47.55
CA SER A 52 -12.72 10.48 46.34
C SER A 52 -14.00 10.34 45.48
N SER A 53 -13.87 10.58 44.17
CA SER A 53 -15.00 10.56 43.22
C SER A 53 -15.49 9.13 42.93
N LEU A 54 -16.76 8.98 42.57
CA LEU A 54 -17.41 7.67 42.33
C LEU A 54 -16.70 6.87 41.21
N ASP A 55 -16.16 7.57 40.21
CA ASP A 55 -15.46 6.96 39.08
C ASP A 55 -14.12 6.34 39.48
N GLN A 56 -13.41 6.94 40.44
CA GLN A 56 -12.17 6.37 40.98
C GLN A 56 -12.43 5.08 41.76
N LEU A 57 -13.54 5.02 42.49
CA LEU A 57 -13.97 3.81 43.21
C LEU A 57 -14.40 2.69 42.23
N ILE A 58 -15.10 3.04 41.15
CA ILE A 58 -15.54 2.08 40.12
C ILE A 58 -14.34 1.51 39.34
N ILE A 59 -13.37 2.35 38.97
CA ILE A 59 -12.14 1.89 38.29
C ILE A 59 -11.37 0.93 39.19
N LEU A 60 -11.24 1.25 40.49
CA LEU A 60 -10.57 0.36 41.43
C LEU A 60 -11.29 -0.99 41.54
N CYS A 61 -12.63 -0.99 41.67
CA CYS A 61 -13.44 -2.20 41.69
C CYS A 61 -13.28 -3.05 40.42
N LEU A 62 -13.27 -2.43 39.25
CA LEU A 62 -13.10 -3.13 37.98
C LEU A 62 -11.69 -3.69 37.83
N PHE A 63 -10.68 -2.99 38.35
CA PHE A 63 -9.29 -3.42 38.29
C PHE A 63 -9.03 -4.59 39.24
N THR A 64 -9.46 -4.51 40.51
CA THR A 64 -9.32 -5.62 41.45
C THR A 64 -10.13 -6.84 41.04
N ASN A 65 -11.35 -6.66 40.52
CA ASN A 65 -12.19 -7.77 40.08
C ASN A 65 -11.65 -8.44 38.80
N ASN A 66 -11.14 -7.67 37.83
CA ASN A 66 -10.52 -8.25 36.63
C ASN A 66 -9.18 -8.93 36.92
N HIS A 67 -8.38 -8.40 37.86
CA HIS A 67 -7.12 -9.03 38.21
C HIS A 67 -7.33 -10.33 39.02
N MET A 68 -8.29 -10.31 39.95
CA MET A 68 -8.69 -11.51 40.70
C MET A 68 -9.29 -12.58 39.77
N LYS A 69 -10.14 -12.20 38.80
CA LYS A 69 -10.71 -13.15 37.81
C LYS A 69 -9.69 -13.67 36.80
N LYS A 70 -8.66 -12.90 36.45
CA LYS A 70 -7.60 -13.34 35.52
C LYS A 70 -6.64 -14.32 36.17
N GLU A 71 -6.30 -14.15 37.44
CA GLU A 71 -5.36 -15.04 38.13
C GLU A 71 -6.03 -16.19 38.87
N PHE A 72 -7.29 -16.03 39.33
CA PHE A 72 -8.07 -17.09 39.96
C PHE A 72 -9.36 -17.33 39.15
N ARG A 73 -9.44 -18.46 38.44
CA ARG A 73 -10.69 -18.90 37.78
C ARG A 73 -11.71 -19.37 38.82
N TRP A 74 -12.45 -18.46 39.42
CA TRP A 74 -13.58 -18.77 40.29
C TRP A 74 -14.81 -17.95 39.89
N GLU A 75 -15.90 -18.62 39.54
CA GLU A 75 -17.23 -18.02 39.40
C GLU A 75 -17.89 -17.92 40.78
N LEU A 76 -18.47 -16.76 41.11
CA LEU A 76 -19.26 -16.57 42.31
C LEU A 76 -20.56 -17.39 42.22
N PRO A 77 -20.98 -18.14 43.27
CA PRO A 77 -22.22 -18.90 43.22
C PRO A 77 -23.42 -17.94 43.28
N ILE A 78 -24.27 -17.98 42.25
CA ILE A 78 -25.64 -17.48 42.35
C ILE A 78 -26.44 -18.55 43.08
N GLU A 79 -26.99 -18.20 44.25
CA GLU A 79 -27.98 -19.02 44.93
C GLU A 79 -29.19 -19.23 44.00
N ASN A 80 -29.41 -20.48 43.59
CA ASN A 80 -30.76 -20.96 43.33
C ASN A 80 -30.87 -22.44 43.67
N ASN A 81 -31.63 -22.67 44.75
CA ASN A 81 -32.11 -23.96 45.18
C ASN A 81 -32.90 -24.67 44.08
N GLN A 82 -32.88 -26.01 44.15
CA GLN A 82 -33.75 -26.99 43.48
C GLN A 82 -33.29 -27.49 42.08
N ILE A 83 -32.59 -28.62 42.04
CA ILE A 83 -33.17 -29.96 41.75
C ILE A 83 -32.00 -30.96 41.65
N HIS A 84 -31.87 -31.79 42.69
CA HIS A 84 -31.09 -33.02 42.66
C HIS A 84 -31.95 -34.14 42.05
N ASN A 85 -31.38 -34.91 41.12
CA ASN A 85 -31.47 -36.38 40.99
C ASN A 85 -31.73 -36.91 39.57
N GLN A 86 -31.12 -38.08 39.33
CA GLN A 86 -31.13 -38.94 38.14
C GLN A 86 -30.02 -38.54 37.16
N ILE A 87 -29.00 -39.36 36.87
CA ILE A 87 -29.09 -40.75 36.42
C ILE A 87 -27.85 -41.55 36.87
N ARG A 88 -28.09 -42.62 37.64
CA ARG A 88 -27.30 -43.87 37.68
C ARG A 88 -28.14 -44.93 36.96
N ARG A 89 -27.48 -45.95 36.38
CA ARG A 89 -27.99 -47.06 35.52
C ARG A 89 -28.00 -46.63 34.05
N SER A 90 -27.51 -47.37 33.06
CA SER A 90 -27.18 -48.79 32.83
C SER A 90 -26.60 -48.80 31.39
N GLY A 91 -25.52 -49.49 30.98
CA GLY A 91 -25.26 -50.91 31.10
C GLY A 91 -26.05 -51.71 30.04
N SER A 92 -25.50 -51.86 28.83
CA SER A 92 -25.77 -52.91 27.82
C SER A 92 -25.05 -52.52 26.51
N ASP A 93 -23.96 -53.16 26.09
CA ASP A 93 -23.77 -54.52 25.57
C ASP A 93 -23.76 -54.56 24.02
N LEU A 94 -22.70 -55.22 23.53
CA LEU A 94 -22.54 -56.02 22.30
C LEU A 94 -21.88 -55.41 21.04
N ASP A 95 -20.63 -55.87 20.89
CA ASP A 95 -20.05 -56.58 19.74
C ASP A 95 -19.77 -55.85 18.41
N ILE A 96 -18.48 -55.82 18.03
CA ILE A 96 -17.87 -56.72 17.03
C ILE A 96 -16.33 -56.53 17.05
N ASN A 97 -15.60 -57.64 17.02
CA ASN A 97 -14.14 -57.80 16.94
C ASN A 97 -13.78 -58.32 15.51
N PRO A 98 -12.52 -58.64 15.16
CA PRO A 98 -11.33 -57.82 14.85
C PRO A 98 -10.75 -58.07 13.42
N ALA A 99 -9.80 -57.23 12.99
CA ALA A 99 -8.64 -57.54 12.10
C ALA A 99 -7.94 -56.21 11.72
N THR A 100 -6.63 -55.98 11.66
CA THR A 100 -5.39 -56.76 11.80
C THR A 100 -4.21 -55.76 11.73
N ASN A 101 -3.08 -56.14 12.35
CA ASN A 101 -1.68 -55.70 12.13
C ASN A 101 -1.23 -54.40 12.82
N GLU A 102 -0.43 -54.49 13.89
CA GLU A 102 1.06 -54.67 13.90
C GLU A 102 1.72 -53.40 13.34
N HIS A 103 2.49 -52.58 14.08
CA HIS A 103 3.71 -52.90 14.80
C HIS A 103 4.24 -51.67 15.56
N ASP A 104 4.91 -51.97 16.67
CA ASP A 104 6.08 -51.33 17.27
C ASP A 104 5.99 -50.10 18.19
N HIS A 105 6.37 -50.42 19.44
CA HIS A 105 6.75 -49.61 20.58
C HIS A 105 8.05 -48.81 20.33
N GLU A 106 8.15 -47.63 20.94
CA GLU A 106 9.33 -47.28 21.75
C GLU A 106 9.00 -46.19 22.79
N GLN A 107 9.38 -46.47 24.05
CA GLN A 107 9.24 -45.63 25.23
C GLN A 107 10.38 -44.60 25.30
N TRP A 108 10.10 -43.37 25.75
CA TRP A 108 11.11 -42.52 26.39
C TRP A 108 10.55 -41.92 27.70
N GLN A 109 11.28 -42.17 28.79
CA GLN A 109 10.99 -41.74 30.16
C GLN A 109 11.30 -40.26 30.39
N VAL A 110 10.52 -39.65 31.29
CA VAL A 110 10.69 -38.27 31.81
C VAL A 110 11.57 -38.31 33.06
N SER A 111 12.62 -37.50 33.09
CA SER A 111 13.40 -37.19 34.29
C SER A 111 12.99 -35.82 34.86
N ASN A 112 12.59 -35.82 36.14
CA ASN A 112 12.42 -34.61 36.95
C ASN A 112 13.79 -34.09 37.39
N ASP A 113 14.04 -32.79 37.25
CA ASP A 113 15.01 -32.10 38.11
C ASP A 113 14.57 -30.66 38.38
N SER A 114 14.63 -30.31 39.67
CA SER A 114 14.21 -29.06 40.29
C SER A 114 15.42 -28.31 40.84
N SER A 115 15.75 -27.12 40.33
CA SER A 115 16.46 -26.05 41.06
C SER A 115 16.67 -24.82 40.18
N ASP A 116 15.96 -23.72 40.45
CA ASP A 116 16.53 -22.35 40.44
C ASP A 116 15.49 -21.30 40.88
N SER A 117 15.63 -20.76 42.09
CA SER A 117 14.70 -19.77 42.69
C SER A 117 15.36 -18.41 42.97
N SER A 118 16.47 -18.08 42.31
CA SER A 118 17.23 -16.84 42.61
C SER A 118 17.09 -15.71 41.56
N ILE A 119 16.35 -15.92 40.46
CA ILE A 119 16.27 -14.97 39.33
C ILE A 119 15.08 -13.98 39.44
N ASN A 120 14.05 -14.27 40.24
CA ASN A 120 12.78 -13.50 40.20
C ASN A 120 12.78 -12.14 40.92
N HIS A 121 13.67 -11.88 41.88
CA HIS A 121 13.61 -10.64 42.67
C HIS A 121 14.07 -9.38 41.92
N ARG A 122 14.99 -9.49 40.94
CA ARG A 122 15.43 -8.34 40.13
C ARG A 122 14.40 -7.94 39.06
N THR A 123 13.67 -8.90 38.52
CA THR A 123 12.68 -8.68 37.46
C THR A 123 11.45 -7.95 37.98
N PHE A 124 11.00 -8.27 39.20
CA PHE A 124 9.86 -7.62 39.84
C PHE A 124 10.15 -6.16 40.21
N HIS A 125 11.35 -5.86 40.74
CA HIS A 125 11.72 -4.49 41.09
C HIS A 125 11.80 -3.57 39.87
N ASN A 126 12.24 -4.09 38.72
CA ASN A 126 12.25 -3.35 37.45
C ASN A 126 10.85 -3.15 36.85
N GLN A 127 9.94 -4.12 37.00
CA GLN A 127 8.55 -3.98 36.56
C GLN A 127 7.78 -2.93 37.36
N VAL A 128 8.00 -2.85 38.68
CA VAL A 128 7.36 -1.84 39.54
C VAL A 128 7.86 -0.42 39.23
N GLN A 129 9.13 -0.25 38.86
CA GLN A 129 9.67 1.04 38.44
C GLN A 129 9.13 1.47 37.07
N ASN A 130 8.96 0.54 36.13
CA ASN A 130 8.33 0.83 34.84
C ASN A 130 6.86 1.22 34.98
N ILE A 131 6.11 0.57 35.88
CA ILE A 131 4.71 0.93 36.16
C ILE A 131 4.61 2.32 36.82
N LYS A 132 5.56 2.69 37.71
CA LYS A 132 5.63 4.05 38.27
C LYS A 132 5.93 5.10 37.19
N HIS A 133 6.80 4.79 36.24
CA HIS A 133 7.12 5.65 35.10
C HIS A 133 5.88 5.83 34.20
N ASP A 134 5.18 4.75 33.88
CA ASP A 134 3.99 4.77 33.01
C ASP A 134 2.79 5.48 33.65
N LEU A 135 2.61 5.36 34.98
CA LEU A 135 1.55 6.07 35.72
C LEU A 135 1.83 7.57 35.88
N SER A 136 3.10 7.99 35.90
CA SER A 136 3.47 9.42 35.99
C SER A 136 3.22 10.21 34.69
N GLN A 137 3.00 9.50 33.58
CA GLN A 137 2.78 10.06 32.23
C GLN A 137 1.28 10.28 31.91
N ILE A 138 0.35 9.82 32.75
CA ILE A 138 -1.09 9.97 32.52
C ILE A 138 -1.57 11.28 33.15
N THR A 139 -1.46 12.39 32.41
CA THR A 139 -2.15 13.65 32.76
C THR A 139 -3.61 13.62 32.30
N SER A 140 -4.48 14.17 33.15
CA SER A 140 -5.96 14.11 33.16
C SER A 140 -6.70 14.77 31.98
N THR A 141 -6.05 15.04 30.85
CA THR A 141 -6.65 15.79 29.74
C THR A 141 -7.06 14.94 28.52
N ASN A 142 -6.67 13.66 28.44
CA ASN A 142 -6.87 12.84 27.23
C ASN A 142 -7.98 11.78 27.30
N LEU A 143 -8.65 11.55 28.44
CA LEU A 143 -9.69 10.51 28.53
C LEU A 143 -11.12 11.00 28.23
N VAL A 144 -11.41 12.29 28.34
CA VAL A 144 -12.77 12.82 28.14
C VAL A 144 -13.13 12.95 26.65
N ALA A 145 -12.15 13.07 25.76
CA ALA A 145 -12.38 13.12 24.31
C ALA A 145 -12.71 11.75 23.68
N TYR A 146 -12.32 10.64 24.32
CA TYR A 146 -12.35 9.31 23.71
C TYR A 146 -13.71 8.61 23.74
N HIS A 147 -14.60 8.94 24.67
CA HIS A 147 -15.89 8.25 24.81
C HIS A 147 -17.12 9.08 24.39
N GLY A 148 -17.00 10.41 24.25
CA GLY A 148 -18.09 11.25 23.76
C GLY A 148 -18.31 11.16 22.24
N SER A 149 -17.25 10.95 21.46
CA SER A 149 -17.28 11.01 20.00
C SER A 149 -17.99 9.80 19.35
N PHE A 150 -17.93 8.61 19.97
CA PHE A 150 -18.53 7.41 19.40
C PHE A 150 -20.05 7.34 19.60
N LEU A 151 -20.57 7.95 20.69
CA LEU A 151 -22.02 7.97 20.96
C LEU A 151 -22.76 9.06 20.17
N GLY A 152 -22.10 10.20 19.89
CA GLY A 152 -22.64 11.24 19.03
C GLY A 152 -22.84 10.79 17.58
N PHE A 153 -21.95 9.93 17.10
CA PHE A 153 -22.00 9.34 15.75
C PHE A 153 -23.19 8.40 15.53
N LEU A 154 -23.65 7.68 16.56
CA LEU A 154 -24.84 6.81 16.46
C LEU A 154 -26.17 7.59 16.47
N LEU A 155 -26.17 8.86 16.88
CA LEU A 155 -27.37 9.67 17.06
C LEU A 155 -27.60 10.72 15.95
N SER A 156 -26.66 10.91 15.00
CA SER A 156 -26.76 11.95 13.97
C SER A 156 -27.56 11.56 12.71
N ASN A 157 -28.24 10.41 12.70
CA ASN A 157 -29.06 9.95 11.57
C ASN A 157 -30.47 10.57 11.52
N ASN A 158 -30.62 11.85 11.89
CA ASN A 158 -31.85 12.60 11.66
C ASN A 158 -31.56 14.00 11.11
N ASN A 159 -31.97 14.21 9.87
CA ASN A 159 -31.83 15.44 9.07
C ASN A 159 -32.31 16.70 9.81
N LEU A 160 -31.38 17.60 10.15
CA LEU A 160 -31.63 19.03 10.35
C LEU A 160 -30.35 19.80 9.98
N THR A 161 -30.33 20.42 8.80
CA THR A 161 -29.21 21.24 8.32
C THR A 161 -29.28 22.66 8.91
N SER A 162 -28.20 23.09 9.56
CA SER A 162 -27.95 24.49 9.92
C SER A 162 -26.57 24.92 9.38
N PRO A 163 -26.34 26.20 9.05
CA PRO A 163 -25.13 26.62 8.32
C PRO A 163 -23.81 26.51 9.10
N SER A 164 -23.85 26.17 10.39
CA SER A 164 -22.67 26.00 11.25
C SER A 164 -22.12 24.57 11.28
N THR A 165 -22.81 23.58 10.71
CA THR A 165 -22.39 22.17 10.75
C THR A 165 -21.36 21.81 9.67
N SER A 166 -21.20 22.62 8.61
CA SER A 166 -20.25 22.33 7.53
C SER A 166 -18.79 22.44 7.96
N ASN A 167 -18.44 23.45 8.76
CA ASN A 167 -17.06 23.67 9.19
C ASN A 167 -16.58 22.58 10.16
N VAL A 168 -17.45 22.10 11.06
CA VAL A 168 -17.11 21.02 12.01
C VAL A 168 -16.86 19.69 11.29
N GLN A 169 -17.67 19.37 10.28
CA GLN A 169 -17.51 18.14 9.48
C GLN A 169 -16.22 18.15 8.65
N ASP A 170 -15.81 19.30 8.13
CA ASP A 170 -14.56 19.43 7.39
C ASP A 170 -13.34 19.31 8.33
N ASP A 171 -13.41 19.90 9.53
CA ASP A 171 -12.35 19.76 10.55
C ASP A 171 -12.15 18.29 10.99
N GLU A 172 -13.24 17.53 11.18
CA GLU A 172 -13.19 16.10 11.50
C GLU A 172 -12.52 15.29 10.38
N LYS A 173 -12.84 15.58 9.12
CA LYS A 173 -12.23 14.89 7.98
C LYS A 173 -10.76 15.25 7.79
N ILE A 174 -10.36 16.49 8.08
CA ILE A 174 -8.95 16.89 8.12
C ILE A 174 -8.21 16.13 9.25
N SER A 175 -8.84 15.98 10.41
CA SER A 175 -8.28 15.16 11.49
C SER A 175 -8.14 13.68 11.06
N LEU A 176 -9.04 13.17 10.22
CA LEU A 176 -8.92 11.81 9.67
C LEU A 176 -7.71 11.67 8.73
N LEU A 177 -7.38 12.69 7.93
CA LEU A 177 -6.15 12.69 7.11
C LEU A 177 -4.90 12.56 7.98
N GLN A 178 -4.82 13.34 9.06
CA GLN A 178 -3.72 13.25 10.03
C GLN A 178 -3.68 11.88 10.72
N TYR A 179 -4.86 11.33 11.04
CA TYR A 179 -4.95 10.00 11.63
C TYR A 179 -4.43 8.92 10.66
N ILE A 180 -4.78 8.99 9.36
CA ILE A 180 -4.23 8.10 8.34
C ILE A 180 -2.70 8.24 8.29
N ASP A 181 -2.21 9.46 8.19
CA ASP A 181 -0.78 9.77 8.08
C ASP A 181 0.03 9.23 9.27
N ASN A 182 -0.48 9.39 10.50
CA ASN A 182 0.18 8.90 11.72
C ASN A 182 0.12 7.38 11.89
N ASN A 183 -0.78 6.68 11.19
CA ASN A 183 -0.97 5.23 11.32
C ASN A 183 -0.36 4.43 10.15
N ILE A 184 0.42 5.06 9.27
CA ILE A 184 1.16 4.35 8.23
C ILE A 184 2.21 3.45 8.91
N ILE A 185 2.08 2.15 8.71
CA ILE A 185 3.05 1.19 9.26
C ILE A 185 4.41 1.46 8.62
N GLY A 186 5.42 1.66 9.47
CA GLY A 186 6.79 1.95 9.04
C GLY A 186 7.05 3.38 8.58
N LYS A 187 6.22 4.36 8.95
CA LYS A 187 6.49 5.79 8.71
C LYS A 187 7.82 6.28 9.31
N ASP A 188 8.17 5.75 10.48
CA ASP A 188 9.44 6.06 11.16
C ASP A 188 10.53 5.01 10.88
N TYR A 189 10.40 4.28 9.77
CA TYR A 189 11.40 3.29 9.39
C TYR A 189 12.68 4.00 8.94
N ILE A 190 13.83 3.50 9.40
CA ILE A 190 15.14 4.08 9.09
C ILE A 190 15.82 3.23 8.03
N ILE A 191 16.26 3.90 6.96
CA ILE A 191 17.07 3.31 5.90
C ILE A 191 18.52 3.67 6.15
N ASN A 192 19.40 2.67 6.08
CA ASN A 192 20.84 2.89 6.14
C ASN A 192 21.36 3.13 4.72
N GLY A 193 21.95 4.30 4.51
CA GLY A 193 22.60 4.67 3.26
C GLY A 193 24.09 4.99 3.44
N PRO A 194 24.80 5.29 2.35
CA PRO A 194 26.22 5.68 2.37
C PRO A 194 26.50 6.94 3.22
N TRP A 195 25.50 7.80 3.39
CA TRP A 195 25.59 9.03 4.18
C TRP A 195 25.04 8.86 5.61
N GLY A 196 24.88 7.61 6.04
CA GLY A 196 24.30 7.26 7.34
C GLY A 196 22.79 7.03 7.30
N PRO A 197 22.14 6.97 8.47
CA PRO A 197 20.71 6.68 8.58
C PRO A 197 19.86 7.83 8.04
N ARG A 198 18.78 7.50 7.34
CA ARG A 198 17.75 8.41 6.84
C ARG A 198 16.36 7.90 7.19
N GLN A 199 15.48 8.76 7.67
CA GLN A 199 14.07 8.41 7.82
C GLN A 199 13.45 8.17 6.44
N MET A 200 12.74 7.06 6.29
CA MET A 200 12.07 6.73 5.05
C MET A 200 10.87 7.64 4.82
N ILE A 201 10.84 8.28 3.65
CA ILE A 201 9.65 8.98 3.14
C ILE A 201 9.20 8.25 1.89
N TYR A 202 7.98 7.72 1.89
CA TYR A 202 7.47 6.92 0.78
C TYR A 202 6.66 7.78 -0.20
N ALA A 203 7.17 7.99 -1.41
CA ALA A 203 6.54 8.82 -2.43
C ALA A 203 6.15 8.04 -3.71
N ASP A 204 5.86 6.74 -3.58
CA ASP A 204 5.45 5.86 -4.70
C ASP A 204 4.10 5.15 -4.45
N TYR A 205 3.15 5.83 -3.81
CA TYR A 205 1.78 5.35 -3.62
C TYR A 205 1.06 5.03 -4.94
N THR A 206 1.48 5.63 -6.05
CA THR A 206 0.98 5.29 -7.41
C THR A 206 1.27 3.84 -7.80
N ALA A 207 2.36 3.24 -7.28
CA ALA A 207 2.67 1.83 -7.48
C ALA A 207 1.85 0.93 -6.56
N SER A 208 1.86 1.23 -5.26
CA SER A 208 1.12 0.53 -4.23
C SER A 208 1.02 1.41 -3.00
N GLY A 209 -0.09 1.35 -2.27
CA GLY A 209 -0.21 1.98 -0.97
C GLY A 209 0.61 1.26 0.10
N ARG A 210 0.56 1.81 1.32
CA ARG A 210 1.18 1.27 2.53
C ARG A 210 0.09 0.76 3.48
N SER A 211 0.37 -0.26 4.27
CA SER A 211 -0.57 -0.77 5.28
C SER A 211 -0.79 0.24 6.41
N LEU A 212 -2.00 0.22 6.98
CA LEU A 212 -2.40 1.08 8.10
C LEU A 212 -2.54 0.25 9.37
N GLN A 213 -1.97 0.73 10.47
CA GLN A 213 -1.91 0.02 11.74
C GLN A 213 -3.31 -0.37 12.24
N PHE A 214 -4.28 0.54 12.17
CA PHE A 214 -5.64 0.28 12.65
C PHE A 214 -6.40 -0.74 11.77
N ILE A 215 -6.13 -0.81 10.47
CA ILE A 215 -6.73 -1.83 9.59
C ILE A 215 -6.14 -3.20 9.91
N GLU A 216 -4.81 -3.31 10.01
CA GLU A 216 -4.17 -4.59 10.31
C GLU A 216 -4.54 -5.08 11.72
N ASN A 217 -4.63 -4.18 12.70
CA ASN A 217 -5.12 -4.51 14.05
C ASN A 217 -6.56 -5.03 14.01
N TYR A 218 -7.45 -4.38 13.25
CA TYR A 218 -8.84 -4.83 13.12
C TYR A 218 -8.93 -6.22 12.49
N ILE A 219 -8.17 -6.46 11.42
CA ILE A 219 -8.10 -7.77 10.77
C ILE A 219 -7.59 -8.83 11.76
N GLN A 220 -6.50 -8.54 12.47
CA GLN A 220 -5.90 -9.45 13.44
C GLN A 220 -6.84 -9.78 14.62
N GLN A 221 -7.58 -8.79 15.13
CA GLN A 221 -8.36 -8.93 16.36
C GLN A 221 -9.81 -9.38 16.13
N TYR A 222 -10.41 -9.05 14.98
CA TYR A 222 -11.85 -9.25 14.75
C TYR A 222 -12.16 -10.11 13.52
N VAL A 223 -11.28 -10.17 12.52
CA VAL A 223 -11.52 -10.95 11.30
C VAL A 223 -10.90 -12.33 11.41
N ILE A 224 -9.58 -12.40 11.65
CA ILE A 224 -8.82 -13.66 11.67
C ILE A 224 -9.30 -14.66 12.73
N PRO A 225 -9.67 -14.27 13.97
CA PRO A 225 -10.08 -15.25 14.99
C PRO A 225 -11.34 -16.04 14.63
N ALA A 226 -12.22 -15.47 13.79
CA ALA A 226 -13.45 -16.11 13.31
C ALA A 226 -13.32 -16.64 11.86
N TYR A 227 -12.11 -16.66 11.30
CA TYR A 227 -11.88 -17.07 9.92
C TYR A 227 -12.25 -18.54 9.69
N ALA A 228 -13.04 -18.78 8.64
CA ALA A 228 -13.24 -20.09 8.03
C ALA A 228 -13.47 -19.92 6.53
N ASN A 229 -13.31 -21.00 5.77
CA ASN A 229 -13.64 -20.96 4.34
C ASN A 229 -15.12 -20.60 4.15
N THR A 230 -15.42 -19.87 3.07
CA THR A 230 -16.79 -19.63 2.61
C THR A 230 -17.40 -20.95 2.12
N HIS A 231 -18.71 -21.01 1.81
CA HIS A 231 -19.42 -22.21 1.33
C HIS A 231 -19.94 -23.21 2.39
N SER A 232 -19.83 -22.94 3.69
CA SER A 232 -20.45 -23.77 4.74
C SER A 232 -21.37 -22.96 5.64
N GLU A 233 -22.67 -22.95 5.34
CA GLU A 233 -23.64 -22.09 6.05
C GLU A 233 -24.00 -22.57 7.47
N ASN A 234 -23.53 -23.75 7.88
CA ASN A 234 -23.97 -24.40 9.12
C ASN A 234 -23.04 -24.17 10.33
N ASN A 235 -21.97 -23.37 10.21
CA ASN A 235 -21.07 -23.09 11.33
C ASN A 235 -20.80 -21.59 11.51
N ALA A 236 -20.59 -21.18 12.76
CA ALA A 236 -20.49 -19.78 13.14
C ALA A 236 -19.33 -19.03 12.45
N CYS A 237 -18.16 -19.66 12.31
CA CYS A 237 -17.00 -19.03 11.69
C CYS A 237 -17.21 -18.78 10.18
N SER A 238 -17.76 -19.75 9.46
CA SER A 238 -18.02 -19.62 8.02
C SER A 238 -19.15 -18.62 7.75
N LEU A 239 -20.20 -18.59 8.58
CA LEU A 239 -21.23 -17.54 8.53
C LEU A 239 -20.63 -16.15 8.76
N GLN A 240 -19.80 -15.97 9.80
CA GLN A 240 -19.18 -14.69 10.10
C GLN A 240 -18.26 -14.22 8.97
N THR A 241 -17.44 -15.13 8.45
CA THR A 241 -16.51 -14.82 7.36
C THR A 241 -17.25 -14.46 6.06
N THR A 242 -18.29 -15.22 5.73
CA THR A 242 -19.15 -14.95 4.57
C THR A 242 -19.82 -13.59 4.70
N LYS A 243 -20.35 -13.26 5.88
CA LYS A 243 -20.96 -11.95 6.17
C LYS A 243 -19.99 -10.79 5.93
N PHE A 244 -18.79 -10.84 6.52
CA PHE A 244 -17.80 -9.77 6.30
C PHE A 244 -17.45 -9.58 4.84
N ARG A 245 -17.36 -10.69 4.09
CA ARG A 245 -16.99 -10.65 2.69
C ARG A 245 -18.09 -10.05 1.81
N GLU A 246 -19.36 -10.40 2.05
CA GLU A 246 -20.49 -9.81 1.31
C GLU A 246 -20.79 -8.37 1.72
N GLU A 247 -20.54 -8.01 2.98
CA GLU A 247 -20.54 -6.61 3.42
C GLU A 247 -19.45 -5.80 2.70
N ALA A 248 -18.23 -6.36 2.55
CA ALA A 248 -17.17 -5.72 1.79
C ALA A 248 -17.59 -5.50 0.32
N ARG A 249 -18.20 -6.50 -0.32
CA ARG A 249 -18.76 -6.37 -1.68
C ARG A 249 -19.79 -5.24 -1.74
N THR A 250 -20.71 -5.19 -0.78
CA THR A 250 -21.77 -4.17 -0.71
C THR A 250 -21.18 -2.76 -0.52
N LEU A 251 -20.19 -2.61 0.36
CA LEU A 251 -19.50 -1.34 0.58
C LEU A 251 -18.83 -0.82 -0.70
N ILE A 252 -18.16 -1.71 -1.44
CA ILE A 252 -17.52 -1.34 -2.70
C ILE A 252 -18.58 -0.97 -3.75
N LYS A 253 -19.62 -1.80 -3.94
CA LYS A 253 -20.73 -1.51 -4.86
C LYS A 253 -21.33 -0.13 -4.59
N LYS A 254 -21.60 0.19 -3.33
CA LYS A 254 -22.09 1.51 -2.93
C LYS A 254 -21.12 2.63 -3.30
N SER A 255 -19.82 2.43 -3.03
CA SER A 255 -18.78 3.44 -3.27
C SER A 255 -18.57 3.77 -4.75
N VAL A 256 -18.88 2.83 -5.66
CA VAL A 256 -18.76 3.04 -7.10
C VAL A 256 -20.10 3.34 -7.78
N ASN A 257 -21.17 3.55 -7.00
CA ASN A 257 -22.54 3.73 -7.50
C ASN A 257 -23.00 2.55 -8.40
N ALA A 258 -22.72 1.32 -8.00
CA ALA A 258 -23.23 0.12 -8.67
C ALA A 258 -24.71 -0.11 -8.34
N THR A 259 -25.43 -0.67 -9.31
CA THR A 259 -26.85 -1.02 -9.26
C THR A 259 -27.05 -2.52 -9.30
N ASP A 260 -28.31 -2.98 -9.26
CA ASP A 260 -28.63 -4.39 -9.44
C ASP A 260 -28.25 -4.92 -10.83
N ASP A 261 -27.99 -4.05 -11.82
CA ASP A 261 -27.51 -4.45 -13.14
C ASP A 261 -25.98 -4.61 -13.22
N ASP A 262 -25.29 -4.44 -12.09
CA ASP A 262 -23.83 -4.51 -12.00
C ASP A 262 -23.37 -5.71 -11.15
N VAL A 263 -22.35 -6.40 -11.66
CA VAL A 263 -21.67 -7.52 -11.03
C VAL A 263 -20.31 -7.03 -10.54
N LEU A 264 -19.98 -7.28 -9.28
CA LEU A 264 -18.65 -7.08 -8.73
C LEU A 264 -17.96 -8.43 -8.61
N ILE A 265 -16.76 -8.56 -9.18
CA ILE A 265 -15.90 -9.74 -9.07
C ILE A 265 -14.58 -9.33 -8.39
N PHE A 266 -14.21 -10.03 -7.34
CA PHE A 266 -12.87 -9.95 -6.77
C PHE A 266 -11.90 -10.75 -7.65
N ALA A 267 -11.12 -10.05 -8.46
CA ALA A 267 -10.34 -10.62 -9.53
C ALA A 267 -8.83 -10.54 -9.24
N GLY A 268 -8.25 -11.66 -8.79
CA GLY A 268 -6.80 -11.91 -8.75
C GLY A 268 -5.92 -10.71 -8.39
N THR A 269 -4.84 -10.50 -9.14
CA THR A 269 -3.82 -9.48 -8.87
C THR A 269 -4.14 -8.15 -9.56
N GLY A 270 -4.84 -7.26 -8.83
CA GLY A 270 -5.13 -5.89 -9.26
C GLY A 270 -5.95 -5.78 -10.55
N SER A 271 -5.84 -4.62 -11.23
CA SER A 271 -6.52 -4.40 -12.51
C SER A 271 -6.08 -5.39 -13.58
N THR A 272 -4.85 -5.90 -13.54
CA THR A 272 -4.37 -6.94 -14.46
C THR A 272 -5.23 -8.21 -14.37
N GLY A 273 -5.48 -8.71 -13.15
CA GLY A 273 -6.37 -9.86 -12.95
C GLY A 273 -7.80 -9.58 -13.41
N SER A 274 -8.28 -8.36 -13.15
CA SER A 274 -9.62 -7.89 -13.54
C SER A 274 -9.82 -7.82 -15.05
N ILE A 275 -8.83 -7.28 -15.78
CA ILE A 275 -8.87 -7.16 -17.25
C ILE A 275 -8.81 -8.55 -17.89
N ASN A 276 -7.88 -9.42 -17.46
CA ASN A 276 -7.80 -10.78 -17.98
C ASN A 276 -9.09 -11.57 -17.71
N LYS A 277 -9.70 -11.38 -16.53
CA LYS A 277 -10.99 -11.99 -16.20
C LYS A 277 -12.08 -11.50 -17.15
N LEU A 278 -12.15 -10.20 -17.44
CA LEU A 278 -13.12 -9.65 -18.40
C LEU A 278 -12.89 -10.19 -19.82
N VAL A 279 -11.65 -10.15 -20.32
CA VAL A 279 -11.32 -10.68 -21.65
C VAL A 279 -11.78 -12.14 -21.80
N ASN A 280 -11.59 -12.95 -20.75
CA ASN A 280 -12.07 -14.33 -20.74
C ASN A 280 -13.60 -14.45 -20.67
N ILE A 281 -14.29 -13.56 -19.93
CA ILE A 281 -15.77 -13.53 -19.85
C ILE A 281 -16.38 -13.23 -21.22
N LEU A 282 -15.75 -12.35 -22.00
CA LEU A 282 -16.24 -11.93 -23.31
C LEU A 282 -16.03 -13.00 -24.41
N HIS A 283 -15.24 -14.05 -24.15
CA HIS A 283 -15.00 -15.16 -25.10
C HIS A 283 -14.57 -14.69 -26.50
N LEU A 284 -13.62 -13.75 -26.58
CA LEU A 284 -13.24 -13.09 -27.84
C LEU A 284 -12.22 -13.87 -28.71
N ASN A 285 -11.90 -15.12 -28.37
CA ASN A 285 -10.74 -15.83 -28.95
C ASN A 285 -11.05 -16.65 -30.21
N ASP A 286 -12.31 -16.77 -30.64
CA ASP A 286 -12.64 -17.41 -31.92
C ASP A 286 -12.54 -16.44 -33.10
N GLU A 287 -12.22 -16.97 -34.28
CA GLU A 287 -12.00 -16.17 -35.50
C GLU A 287 -13.22 -15.33 -35.89
N GLU A 288 -14.44 -15.79 -35.59
CA GLU A 288 -15.66 -15.06 -35.92
C GLU A 288 -15.77 -13.77 -35.10
N ASN A 289 -15.57 -13.85 -33.79
CA ASN A 289 -15.57 -12.70 -32.89
C ASN A 289 -14.38 -11.77 -33.15
N GLN A 290 -13.20 -12.31 -33.46
CA GLN A 290 -12.01 -11.53 -33.80
C GLN A 290 -12.25 -10.63 -35.02
N ASN A 291 -12.82 -11.20 -36.09
CA ASN A 291 -13.07 -10.47 -37.33
C ASN A 291 -14.18 -9.41 -37.20
N LYS A 292 -15.13 -9.63 -36.28
CA LYS A 292 -16.25 -8.73 -36.04
C LYS A 292 -15.97 -7.64 -35.01
N THR A 293 -14.85 -7.70 -34.28
CA THR A 293 -14.57 -6.79 -33.16
C THR A 293 -13.38 -5.88 -33.45
N VAL A 294 -13.40 -4.68 -32.87
CA VAL A 294 -12.25 -3.77 -32.81
C VAL A 294 -12.10 -3.23 -31.40
N VAL A 295 -10.87 -3.15 -30.91
CA VAL A 295 -10.56 -2.61 -29.57
C VAL A 295 -9.80 -1.31 -29.72
N PHE A 296 -10.28 -0.24 -29.09
CA PHE A 296 -9.58 1.03 -28.97
C PHE A 296 -8.91 1.14 -27.60
N ILE A 297 -7.64 1.55 -27.59
CA ILE A 297 -6.87 1.91 -26.40
C ILE A 297 -6.44 3.38 -26.47
N SER A 298 -6.29 4.05 -25.33
CA SER A 298 -5.79 5.43 -25.31
C SER A 298 -4.27 5.50 -25.47
N ALA A 299 -3.75 6.71 -25.60
CA ALA A 299 -2.31 6.92 -25.71
C ALA A 299 -1.55 6.51 -24.44
N PHE A 300 -2.14 6.63 -23.25
CA PHE A 300 -1.42 6.46 -21.99
C PHE A 300 -1.81 5.22 -21.19
N GLU A 301 -2.24 4.16 -21.89
CA GLU A 301 -2.56 2.89 -21.24
C GLU A 301 -1.35 2.23 -20.56
N HIS A 302 -1.62 1.66 -19.39
CA HIS A 302 -0.72 0.73 -18.73
C HIS A 302 -0.65 -0.59 -19.51
N HIS A 303 0.48 -1.30 -19.46
CA HIS A 303 0.67 -2.59 -20.15
C HIS A 303 -0.42 -3.61 -19.86
N SER A 304 -0.95 -3.62 -18.63
CA SER A 304 -2.09 -4.45 -18.22
C SER A 304 -3.37 -4.21 -19.02
N ASN A 305 -3.53 -3.02 -19.60
CA ASN A 305 -4.66 -2.65 -20.45
C ASN A 305 -4.28 -2.53 -21.93
N ILE A 306 -3.15 -3.13 -22.34
CA ILE A 306 -2.72 -3.23 -23.74
C ILE A 306 -2.55 -4.70 -24.10
N LEU A 307 -1.72 -5.42 -23.35
CA LEU A 307 -1.27 -6.76 -23.71
C LEU A 307 -2.41 -7.79 -23.74
N PRO A 308 -3.31 -7.88 -22.74
CA PRO A 308 -4.39 -8.86 -22.78
C PRO A 308 -5.26 -8.74 -24.02
N TRP A 309 -5.51 -7.50 -24.49
CA TRP A 309 -6.28 -7.24 -25.70
C TRP A 309 -5.52 -7.64 -26.97
N LYS A 310 -4.21 -7.34 -27.04
CA LYS A 310 -3.38 -7.75 -28.18
C LYS A 310 -3.28 -9.27 -28.33
N GLU A 311 -3.19 -9.99 -27.22
CA GLU A 311 -3.10 -11.45 -27.22
C GLU A 311 -4.42 -12.14 -27.64
N THR A 312 -5.54 -11.40 -27.73
CA THR A 312 -6.79 -11.94 -28.29
C THR A 312 -6.76 -12.13 -29.81
N GLY A 313 -5.83 -11.49 -30.52
CA GLY A 313 -5.81 -11.44 -31.99
C GLY A 313 -6.76 -10.41 -32.62
N ILE A 314 -7.55 -9.68 -31.82
CA ILE A 314 -8.38 -8.56 -32.30
C ILE A 314 -7.51 -7.38 -32.72
N ASP A 315 -7.96 -6.62 -33.73
CA ASP A 315 -7.38 -5.33 -34.10
C ASP A 315 -7.43 -4.36 -32.90
N VAL A 316 -6.26 -4.02 -32.35
CA VAL A 316 -6.10 -3.03 -31.29
C VAL A 316 -5.59 -1.71 -31.86
N ILE A 317 -6.43 -0.68 -31.81
CA ILE A 317 -6.17 0.64 -32.38
C ILE A 317 -5.89 1.62 -31.26
N ARG A 318 -4.76 2.31 -31.35
CA ARG A 318 -4.35 3.32 -30.38
C ARG A 318 -4.83 4.71 -30.81
N ILE A 319 -5.61 5.36 -29.94
CA ILE A 319 -6.02 6.75 -30.11
C ILE A 319 -4.93 7.66 -29.51
N PRO A 320 -4.40 8.64 -30.26
CA PRO A 320 -3.37 9.54 -29.78
C PRO A 320 -3.91 10.56 -28.75
N TYR A 321 -3.00 11.31 -28.14
CA TYR A 321 -3.35 12.50 -27.37
C TYR A 321 -3.30 13.77 -28.24
N ASP A 322 -4.10 14.77 -27.90
CA ASP A 322 -4.13 16.07 -28.54
C ASP A 322 -2.94 16.96 -28.14
N LYS A 323 -2.85 18.18 -28.69
CA LYS A 323 -1.75 19.10 -28.37
C LYS A 323 -1.70 19.52 -26.89
N GLN A 324 -2.79 19.28 -26.14
CA GLN A 324 -2.92 19.58 -24.72
C GLN A 324 -2.53 18.38 -23.84
N GLY A 325 -2.31 17.21 -24.42
CA GLY A 325 -1.96 15.97 -23.72
C GLY A 325 -3.16 15.16 -23.23
N LEU A 326 -4.37 15.46 -23.71
CA LEU A 326 -5.61 14.73 -23.42
C LEU A 326 -5.91 13.73 -24.54
N LEU A 327 -6.79 12.74 -24.27
CA LEU A 327 -7.30 11.85 -25.33
C LEU A 327 -7.89 12.67 -26.49
N ASP A 328 -7.42 12.44 -27.71
CA ASP A 328 -7.93 13.16 -28.88
C ASP A 328 -9.34 12.65 -29.23
N GLN A 329 -10.36 13.36 -28.71
CA GLN A 329 -11.76 13.02 -28.92
C GLN A 329 -12.20 13.20 -30.38
N TYR A 330 -11.53 14.06 -31.16
CA TYR A 330 -11.83 14.22 -32.57
C TYR A 330 -11.40 12.97 -33.35
N VAL A 331 -10.15 12.52 -33.14
CA VAL A 331 -9.66 11.29 -33.75
C VAL A 331 -10.47 10.09 -33.29
N LEU A 332 -10.81 10.00 -31.99
CA LEU A 332 -11.69 8.95 -31.47
C LEU A 332 -13.03 8.93 -32.23
N LYS A 333 -13.70 10.08 -32.37
CA LYS A 333 -14.99 10.16 -33.05
C LYS A 333 -14.91 9.70 -34.51
N GLU A 334 -13.89 10.12 -35.25
CA GLU A 334 -13.71 9.71 -36.65
C GLU A 334 -13.47 8.19 -36.76
N GLN A 335 -12.68 7.62 -35.85
CA GLN A 335 -12.44 6.17 -35.79
C GLN A 335 -13.72 5.40 -35.43
N LEU A 336 -14.45 5.85 -34.40
CA LEU A 336 -15.73 5.25 -34.01
C LEU A 336 -16.71 5.24 -35.19
N LYS A 337 -16.85 6.38 -35.87
CA LYS A 337 -17.72 6.51 -37.05
C LYS A 337 -17.29 5.56 -38.18
N TYR A 338 -16.01 5.51 -38.51
CA TYR A 338 -15.48 4.64 -39.56
C TYR A 338 -15.77 3.16 -39.27
N TYR A 339 -15.44 2.69 -38.06
CA TYR A 339 -15.65 1.29 -37.70
C TYR A 339 -17.11 0.91 -37.48
N HIS A 340 -17.94 1.84 -37.02
CA HIS A 340 -19.37 1.62 -36.83
C HIS A 340 -20.16 1.68 -38.16
N ASP A 341 -20.00 2.75 -38.94
CA ASP A 341 -20.84 3.01 -40.11
C ASP A 341 -20.35 2.28 -41.37
N GLU A 342 -19.03 2.26 -41.60
CA GLU A 342 -18.44 1.73 -42.84
C GLU A 342 -18.07 0.25 -42.70
N ILE A 343 -17.30 -0.10 -41.67
CA ILE A 343 -16.80 -1.48 -41.47
C ILE A 343 -17.80 -2.35 -40.72
N LYS A 344 -18.66 -1.75 -39.88
CA LYS A 344 -19.68 -2.42 -39.05
C LYS A 344 -19.10 -3.43 -38.06
N LYS A 345 -18.00 -3.07 -37.40
CA LYS A 345 -17.44 -3.85 -36.29
C LYS A 345 -18.13 -3.52 -34.98
N HIS A 346 -18.19 -4.51 -34.08
CA HIS A 346 -18.48 -4.30 -32.68
C HIS A 346 -17.30 -3.55 -32.02
N ILE A 347 -17.60 -2.46 -31.33
CA ILE A 347 -16.60 -1.55 -30.80
C ILE A 347 -16.42 -1.78 -29.30
N ILE A 348 -15.18 -1.98 -28.89
CA ILE A 348 -14.77 -1.96 -27.49
C ILE A 348 -13.78 -0.81 -27.30
N CYS A 349 -14.01 0.07 -26.34
CA CYS A 349 -13.04 1.06 -25.89
C CYS A 349 -12.59 0.69 -24.48
N THR A 350 -11.28 0.62 -24.24
CA THR A 350 -10.71 0.36 -22.92
C THR A 350 -9.65 1.38 -22.57
N PHE A 351 -9.99 2.33 -21.69
CA PHE A 351 -9.18 3.52 -21.43
C PHE A 351 -8.83 3.70 -19.95
N SER A 352 -7.70 4.34 -19.68
CA SER A 352 -7.29 4.72 -18.33
C SER A 352 -8.01 6.00 -17.87
N ALA A 353 -8.57 5.98 -16.65
CA ALA A 353 -9.23 7.14 -16.05
C ALA A 353 -8.23 8.24 -15.65
N ALA A 354 -6.99 7.86 -15.31
CA ALA A 354 -5.87 8.78 -15.18
C ALA A 354 -4.55 8.08 -15.55
N SER A 355 -3.60 8.83 -16.11
CA SER A 355 -2.28 8.29 -16.43
C SER A 355 -1.50 7.93 -15.15
N ASN A 356 -0.90 6.74 -15.11
CA ASN A 356 0.03 6.37 -14.03
C ASN A 356 1.42 7.02 -14.18
N VAL A 357 1.67 7.71 -15.29
CA VAL A 357 2.93 8.41 -15.58
C VAL A 357 2.77 9.90 -15.27
N THR A 358 1.75 10.52 -15.87
CA THR A 358 1.55 11.97 -15.77
C THR A 358 0.39 12.34 -14.85
N GLY A 359 -0.35 11.40 -14.28
CA GLY A 359 -1.54 11.75 -13.48
C GLY A 359 -2.66 12.45 -14.24
N ILE A 360 -2.49 12.78 -15.54
CA ILE A 360 -3.49 13.48 -16.35
C ILE A 360 -4.79 12.69 -16.31
N ARG A 361 -5.89 13.38 -16.01
CA ARG A 361 -7.22 12.78 -15.88
C ARG A 361 -7.94 12.79 -17.22
N THR A 362 -8.67 11.72 -17.51
CA THR A 362 -9.60 11.65 -18.63
C THR A 362 -10.98 12.11 -18.15
N ASP A 363 -11.71 12.86 -18.97
CA ASP A 363 -13.14 13.08 -18.75
C ASP A 363 -13.90 11.78 -19.12
N VAL A 364 -13.98 10.89 -18.13
CA VAL A 364 -14.55 9.55 -18.30
C VAL A 364 -16.01 9.60 -18.75
N ASP A 365 -16.76 10.61 -18.32
CA ASP A 365 -18.18 10.74 -18.63
C ASP A 365 -18.39 11.26 -20.06
N ALA A 366 -17.61 12.24 -20.50
CA ALA A 366 -17.68 12.75 -21.87
C ALA A 366 -17.28 11.67 -22.89
N VAL A 367 -16.22 10.93 -22.60
CA VAL A 367 -15.75 9.86 -23.48
C VAL A 367 -16.74 8.69 -23.51
N SER A 368 -17.31 8.28 -22.37
CA SER A 368 -18.33 7.23 -22.34
C SER A 368 -19.56 7.61 -23.18
N ARG A 369 -20.03 8.87 -23.06
CA ARG A 369 -21.13 9.39 -23.92
C ARG A 369 -20.80 9.29 -25.40
N LEU A 370 -19.58 9.65 -25.79
CA LEU A 370 -19.16 9.61 -27.18
C LEU A 370 -19.12 8.16 -27.71
N VAL A 371 -18.58 7.21 -26.95
CA VAL A 371 -18.51 5.80 -27.36
C VAL A 371 -19.91 5.19 -27.48
N HIS A 372 -20.79 5.43 -26.50
CA HIS A 372 -22.15 4.89 -26.51
C HIS A 372 -23.02 5.44 -27.64
N GLN A 373 -22.75 6.64 -28.16
CA GLN A 373 -23.42 7.16 -29.36
C GLN A 373 -23.21 6.29 -30.60
N TYR A 374 -22.14 5.49 -30.61
CA TYR A 374 -21.81 4.54 -31.67
C TYR A 374 -21.99 3.08 -31.20
N HIS A 375 -22.82 2.85 -30.18
CA HIS A 375 -23.16 1.53 -29.64
C HIS A 375 -21.94 0.67 -29.23
N GLY A 376 -20.80 1.30 -28.92
CA GLY A 376 -19.61 0.63 -28.40
C GLY A 376 -19.70 0.38 -26.91
N TRP A 377 -18.89 -0.56 -26.40
CA TRP A 377 -18.70 -0.76 -24.96
C TRP A 377 -17.53 0.06 -24.42
N MET A 378 -17.71 0.65 -23.24
CA MET A 378 -16.71 1.49 -22.59
C MET A 378 -16.21 0.89 -21.27
N PHE A 379 -14.96 0.42 -21.28
CA PHE A 379 -14.24 -0.13 -20.14
C PHE A 379 -13.20 0.86 -19.59
N TRP A 380 -13.14 1.03 -18.27
CA TRP A 380 -12.21 1.99 -17.64
C TRP A 380 -11.24 1.36 -16.66
N ASP A 381 -9.94 1.59 -16.86
CA ASP A 381 -8.91 1.29 -15.87
C ASP A 381 -8.79 2.45 -14.87
N TYR A 382 -9.23 2.21 -13.65
CA TYR A 382 -9.10 3.11 -12.51
C TYR A 382 -7.89 2.78 -11.64
N ALA A 383 -6.95 1.92 -12.05
CA ALA A 383 -5.80 1.53 -11.23
C ALA A 383 -5.08 2.73 -10.59
N ALA A 384 -4.75 3.76 -11.37
CA ALA A 384 -4.06 4.94 -10.85
C ALA A 384 -5.01 5.96 -10.18
N ALA A 385 -6.29 5.98 -10.58
CA ALA A 385 -7.23 7.03 -10.20
C ALA A 385 -8.08 6.69 -8.97
N ALA A 386 -8.44 5.42 -8.79
CA ALA A 386 -9.39 4.95 -7.78
C ALA A 386 -9.12 5.43 -6.34
N PRO A 387 -7.86 5.54 -5.86
CA PRO A 387 -7.60 6.05 -4.53
C PRO A 387 -8.00 7.52 -4.32
N TYR A 388 -8.13 8.28 -5.42
CA TYR A 388 -8.21 9.74 -5.38
C TYR A 388 -9.55 10.28 -5.87
N VAL A 389 -10.12 9.70 -6.93
CA VAL A 389 -11.30 10.28 -7.62
C VAL A 389 -12.62 9.67 -7.16
N LYS A 390 -13.73 10.37 -7.47
CA LYS A 390 -15.06 9.76 -7.44
C LYS A 390 -15.16 8.72 -8.57
N ILE A 391 -15.63 7.52 -8.24
CA ILE A 391 -15.94 6.49 -9.23
C ILE A 391 -17.46 6.40 -9.34
N ASP A 392 -17.98 6.52 -10.54
CA ASP A 392 -19.42 6.51 -10.78
C ASP A 392 -19.74 5.60 -11.97
N MET A 393 -20.07 4.34 -11.67
CA MET A 393 -20.43 3.30 -12.63
C MET A 393 -21.67 3.68 -13.45
N ASN A 394 -22.58 4.46 -12.85
CA ASN A 394 -23.92 4.76 -13.37
C ASN A 394 -24.20 6.27 -13.40
N ALA A 395 -23.22 7.06 -13.87
CA ALA A 395 -23.30 8.52 -13.84
C ALA A 395 -24.52 9.10 -14.58
N SER A 396 -24.89 8.52 -15.73
CA SER A 396 -26.13 8.83 -16.46
C SER A 396 -26.42 7.76 -17.51
N GLU A 397 -27.59 7.83 -18.17
CA GLU A 397 -28.03 6.90 -19.22
C GLU A 397 -27.03 6.71 -20.37
N MET A 398 -26.22 7.74 -20.69
CA MET A 398 -25.18 7.65 -21.74
C MET A 398 -23.76 7.73 -21.19
N ALA A 399 -23.56 8.04 -19.91
CA ALA A 399 -22.22 8.16 -19.30
C ALA A 399 -21.90 7.04 -18.30
N TYR A 400 -22.72 5.99 -18.26
CA TYR A 400 -22.42 4.78 -17.50
C TYR A 400 -21.15 4.11 -18.04
N LYS A 401 -20.62 3.16 -17.29
CA LYS A 401 -19.44 2.38 -17.70
C LYS A 401 -19.90 0.94 -17.87
N ASP A 402 -19.47 0.28 -18.94
CA ASP A 402 -19.79 -1.13 -19.15
C ASP A 402 -18.95 -2.02 -18.23
N ALA A 403 -17.70 -1.63 -17.98
CA ALA A 403 -16.85 -2.23 -16.98
C ALA A 403 -15.85 -1.22 -16.38
N ILE A 404 -15.44 -1.45 -15.14
CA ILE A 404 -14.32 -0.75 -14.50
C ILE A 404 -13.37 -1.74 -13.83
N PHE A 405 -12.08 -1.45 -13.88
CA PHE A 405 -11.00 -2.23 -13.27
C PHE A 405 -10.31 -1.43 -12.18
N ILE A 406 -10.11 -2.01 -11.00
CA ILE A 406 -9.48 -1.32 -9.86
C ILE A 406 -8.36 -2.17 -9.27
N SER A 407 -7.26 -1.50 -8.95
CA SER A 407 -6.12 -2.06 -8.23
C SER A 407 -6.15 -1.59 -6.78
N THR A 408 -6.85 -2.32 -5.92
CA THR A 408 -7.10 -1.89 -4.54
C THR A 408 -5.82 -1.79 -3.69
N HIS A 409 -4.75 -2.50 -4.06
CA HIS A 409 -3.45 -2.37 -3.39
C HIS A 409 -2.82 -0.97 -3.51
N LYS A 410 -3.29 -0.12 -4.42
CA LYS A 410 -2.84 1.27 -4.58
C LYS A 410 -3.51 2.26 -3.63
N PHE A 411 -4.54 1.83 -2.91
CA PHE A 411 -5.10 2.63 -1.84
C PHE A 411 -4.22 2.54 -0.60
N VAL A 412 -4.18 3.60 0.21
CA VAL A 412 -3.58 3.53 1.55
C VAL A 412 -4.37 2.53 2.39
N GLY A 413 -3.68 1.59 3.04
CA GLY A 413 -4.26 0.42 3.70
C GLY A 413 -4.55 -0.77 2.78
N GLY A 414 -4.39 -0.61 1.46
CA GLY A 414 -4.74 -1.62 0.45
C GLY A 414 -3.77 -2.78 0.20
N PRO A 415 -2.48 -2.80 0.61
CA PRO A 415 -1.63 -3.95 0.32
C PRO A 415 -2.24 -5.30 0.74
N GLY A 416 -2.14 -6.30 -0.14
CA GLY A 416 -2.73 -7.63 0.09
C GLY A 416 -4.24 -7.74 -0.21
N THR A 417 -4.81 -6.80 -0.98
CA THR A 417 -6.18 -6.90 -1.53
C THR A 417 -6.19 -7.45 -2.96
N PRO A 418 -7.29 -8.09 -3.39
CA PRO A 418 -7.49 -8.48 -4.78
C PRO A 418 -7.74 -7.28 -5.71
N GLY A 419 -7.69 -7.52 -7.02
CA GLY A 419 -8.29 -6.63 -7.99
C GLY A 419 -9.82 -6.63 -7.89
N ILE A 420 -10.45 -5.57 -8.38
CA ILE A 420 -11.91 -5.47 -8.44
C ILE A 420 -12.31 -5.20 -9.88
N LEU A 421 -13.20 -6.04 -10.40
CA LEU A 421 -13.90 -5.86 -11.66
C LEU A 421 -15.35 -5.54 -11.33
N VAL A 422 -15.86 -4.39 -11.76
CA VAL A 422 -17.30 -4.12 -11.75
C VAL A 422 -17.77 -4.04 -13.19
N VAL A 423 -18.79 -4.79 -13.55
CA VAL A 423 -19.16 -5.03 -14.94
C VAL A 423 -20.66 -5.23 -15.09
N LYS A 424 -21.23 -4.74 -16.19
CA LYS A 424 -22.66 -4.87 -16.49
C LYS A 424 -23.05 -6.33 -16.68
N LYS A 425 -24.16 -6.74 -16.05
CA LYS A 425 -24.73 -8.10 -16.15
C LYS A 425 -24.96 -8.56 -17.59
N HIS A 426 -25.31 -7.64 -18.50
CA HIS A 426 -25.61 -7.98 -19.89
C HIS A 426 -24.39 -8.48 -20.67
N LEU A 427 -23.16 -8.26 -20.20
CA LEU A 427 -21.93 -8.74 -20.83
C LEU A 427 -21.64 -10.22 -20.54
N PHE A 428 -22.37 -10.85 -19.60
CA PHE A 428 -22.19 -12.25 -19.26
C PHE A 428 -23.07 -13.14 -20.13
N HIS A 429 -22.53 -13.55 -21.27
CA HIS A 429 -23.16 -14.54 -22.15
C HIS A 429 -22.72 -15.98 -21.86
N ASN A 430 -21.69 -16.15 -21.03
CA ASN A 430 -21.10 -17.44 -20.73
C ASN A 430 -21.97 -18.24 -19.74
N ARG A 431 -22.26 -19.50 -20.09
CA ARG A 431 -22.87 -20.47 -19.16
C ARG A 431 -21.83 -21.14 -18.26
N VAL A 432 -20.63 -21.32 -18.78
CA VAL A 432 -19.50 -21.96 -18.08
C VAL A 432 -18.58 -20.85 -17.58
N PRO A 433 -18.25 -20.80 -16.26
CA PRO A 433 -17.36 -19.75 -15.75
C PRO A 433 -15.95 -19.88 -16.31
N CYS A 434 -15.24 -18.76 -16.41
CA CYS A 434 -13.86 -18.77 -16.94
C CYS A 434 -12.86 -19.47 -16.01
N GLY A 435 -13.21 -19.59 -14.71
CA GLY A 435 -12.43 -20.28 -13.69
C GLY A 435 -13.24 -21.40 -13.05
N CYS A 436 -13.45 -22.50 -13.79
CA CYS A 436 -14.14 -23.67 -13.25
C CYS A 436 -13.38 -24.27 -12.06
N GLY A 437 -14.06 -24.43 -10.93
CA GLY A 437 -13.47 -24.98 -9.72
C GLY A 437 -14.53 -25.28 -8.67
N GLY A 438 -14.10 -25.71 -7.47
CA GLY A 438 -15.01 -25.83 -6.34
C GLY A 438 -15.70 -24.49 -6.01
N GLY A 439 -16.95 -24.53 -5.55
CA GLY A 439 -17.70 -23.32 -5.20
C GLY A 439 -18.46 -22.64 -6.35
N THR A 440 -18.30 -23.07 -7.60
CA THR A 440 -19.04 -22.50 -8.76
C THR A 440 -20.25 -23.32 -9.23
N VAL A 441 -20.47 -24.48 -8.59
CA VAL A 441 -21.43 -25.49 -9.01
C VAL A 441 -22.49 -25.73 -7.95
N ASN A 442 -23.73 -25.93 -8.38
CA ASN A 442 -24.80 -26.45 -7.54
C ASN A 442 -24.64 -27.96 -7.34
N PHE A 443 -24.35 -28.68 -8.43
CA PHE A 443 -24.19 -30.13 -8.40
C PHE A 443 -23.35 -30.65 -9.56
N VAL A 444 -22.45 -31.59 -9.27
CA VAL A 444 -21.62 -32.27 -10.28
C VAL A 444 -21.92 -33.76 -10.23
N THR A 445 -22.35 -34.30 -11.36
CA THR A 445 -22.53 -35.74 -11.55
C THR A 445 -21.37 -36.33 -12.34
N ARG A 446 -21.37 -37.66 -12.52
CA ARG A 446 -20.37 -38.34 -13.36
C ARG A 446 -20.38 -37.89 -14.83
N THR A 447 -21.49 -37.32 -15.32
CA THR A 447 -21.69 -37.02 -16.74
C THR A 447 -22.16 -35.59 -17.03
N ASN A 448 -22.54 -34.82 -16.01
CA ASN A 448 -23.14 -33.51 -16.17
C ASN A 448 -22.77 -32.56 -15.02
N VAL A 449 -22.74 -31.26 -15.30
CA VAL A 449 -22.42 -30.20 -14.34
C VAL A 449 -23.53 -29.16 -14.34
N GLU A 450 -24.05 -28.84 -13.17
CA GLU A 450 -24.98 -27.72 -12.95
C GLU A 450 -24.23 -26.59 -12.25
N TYR A 451 -24.02 -25.48 -12.96
CA TYR A 451 -23.36 -24.29 -12.44
C TYR A 451 -24.34 -23.40 -11.66
N ILE A 452 -23.82 -22.63 -10.71
CA ILE A 452 -24.57 -21.62 -9.98
C ILE A 452 -25.04 -20.52 -10.95
N HIS A 453 -26.27 -20.03 -10.79
CA HIS A 453 -26.82 -18.98 -11.64
C HIS A 453 -26.37 -17.57 -11.25
N ASP A 454 -26.11 -17.35 -9.96
CA ASP A 454 -25.55 -16.08 -9.48
C ASP A 454 -24.16 -15.85 -10.08
N ILE A 455 -24.01 -14.75 -10.82
CA ILE A 455 -22.79 -14.47 -11.60
C ILE A 455 -21.60 -14.22 -10.68
N GLU A 456 -21.78 -13.52 -9.55
CA GLU A 456 -20.69 -13.17 -8.65
C GLU A 456 -20.10 -14.43 -8.01
N ILE A 457 -20.95 -15.34 -7.57
CA ILE A 457 -20.53 -16.62 -6.99
C ILE A 457 -19.96 -17.53 -8.08
N ARG A 458 -20.61 -17.61 -9.25
CA ARG A 458 -20.21 -18.49 -10.36
C ARG A 458 -18.82 -18.14 -10.90
N GLU A 459 -18.48 -16.85 -10.98
CA GLU A 459 -17.22 -16.39 -11.57
C GLU A 459 -16.04 -16.35 -10.59
N GLU A 460 -16.28 -16.51 -9.29
CA GLU A 460 -15.25 -16.51 -8.24
C GLU A 460 -14.90 -17.93 -7.76
N GLY A 461 -14.61 -18.82 -8.70
CA GLY A 461 -14.32 -20.22 -8.41
C GLY A 461 -13.05 -20.47 -7.60
N GLY A 462 -13.10 -21.50 -6.74
CA GLY A 462 -12.05 -21.83 -5.78
C GLY A 462 -12.25 -21.13 -4.43
N THR A 463 -11.28 -21.28 -3.53
CA THR A 463 -11.26 -20.46 -2.30
C THR A 463 -10.75 -19.07 -2.65
N PRO A 464 -11.57 -18.00 -2.50
CA PRO A 464 -11.14 -16.66 -2.85
C PRO A 464 -10.16 -16.09 -1.82
N ASP A 465 -9.53 -14.96 -2.14
CA ASP A 465 -8.78 -14.16 -1.16
C ASP A 465 -9.75 -13.45 -0.19
N ILE A 466 -10.27 -14.20 0.78
CA ILE A 466 -11.30 -13.76 1.72
C ILE A 466 -10.81 -12.55 2.54
N ILE A 467 -9.64 -12.65 3.15
CA ILE A 467 -9.10 -11.57 4.00
C ILE A 467 -8.79 -10.34 3.15
N GLY A 468 -8.25 -10.53 1.94
CA GLY A 468 -8.05 -9.44 0.99
C GLY A 468 -9.34 -8.77 0.55
N SER A 469 -10.42 -9.53 0.29
CA SER A 469 -11.75 -8.98 -0.02
C SER A 469 -12.29 -8.14 1.12
N ILE A 470 -12.16 -8.60 2.37
CA ILE A 470 -12.58 -7.84 3.56
C ILE A 470 -11.75 -6.55 3.70
N ARG A 471 -10.42 -6.64 3.55
CA ARG A 471 -9.53 -5.48 3.55
C ARG A 471 -9.92 -4.47 2.46
N ALA A 472 -10.31 -4.93 1.27
CA ALA A 472 -10.78 -4.06 0.20
C ALA A 472 -12.01 -3.26 0.62
N GLY A 473 -13.01 -3.90 1.25
CA GLY A 473 -14.19 -3.21 1.79
C GLY A 473 -13.84 -2.13 2.82
N LEU A 474 -12.93 -2.42 3.75
CA LEU A 474 -12.46 -1.46 4.77
C LEU A 474 -11.79 -0.24 4.16
N VAL A 475 -10.98 -0.44 3.12
CA VAL A 475 -10.24 0.64 2.47
C VAL A 475 -11.15 1.54 1.62
N PHE A 476 -12.15 0.96 0.95
CA PHE A 476 -13.20 1.76 0.29
C PHE A 476 -14.02 2.56 1.31
N GLN A 477 -14.39 1.93 2.43
CA GLN A 477 -15.07 2.62 3.52
C GLN A 477 -14.24 3.79 4.06
N LEU A 478 -12.93 3.60 4.27
CA LEU A 478 -12.03 4.68 4.70
C LEU A 478 -12.01 5.84 3.72
N LYS A 479 -11.89 5.56 2.41
CA LYS A 479 -11.94 6.60 1.37
C LYS A 479 -13.26 7.37 1.38
N GLU A 480 -14.39 6.67 1.53
CA GLU A 480 -15.71 7.31 1.62
C GLU A 480 -15.84 8.19 2.88
N CYS A 481 -15.27 7.77 4.01
CA CYS A 481 -15.24 8.57 5.23
C CYS A 481 -14.43 9.87 5.08
N VAL A 482 -13.27 9.82 4.40
CA VAL A 482 -12.51 11.04 4.05
C VAL A 482 -13.32 11.91 3.10
N GLY A 483 -13.94 11.28 2.09
CA GLY A 483 -14.74 11.94 1.07
C GLY A 483 -13.91 12.40 -0.12
N TYR A 484 -14.35 12.03 -1.32
CA TYR A 484 -13.64 12.31 -2.58
C TYR A 484 -13.44 13.82 -2.84
N ALA A 485 -14.37 14.68 -2.43
CA ALA A 485 -14.26 16.12 -2.66
C ALA A 485 -13.11 16.77 -1.87
N ILE A 486 -12.82 16.25 -0.67
CA ILE A 486 -11.68 16.71 0.13
C ILE A 486 -10.37 16.22 -0.49
N ILE A 487 -10.35 14.96 -0.92
CA ILE A 487 -9.20 14.38 -1.61
C ILE A 487 -8.90 15.17 -2.89
N GLU A 488 -9.91 15.41 -3.72
CA GLU A 488 -9.77 16.17 -4.97
C GLU A 488 -9.25 17.59 -4.73
N LYS A 489 -9.84 18.32 -3.78
CA LYS A 489 -9.36 19.67 -3.41
C LYS A 489 -7.89 19.64 -2.98
N ARG A 490 -7.51 18.68 -2.14
CA ARG A 490 -6.14 18.56 -1.65
C ARG A 490 -5.16 18.16 -2.76
N GLU A 491 -5.56 17.27 -3.67
CA GLU A 491 -4.77 16.91 -4.85
C GLU A 491 -4.52 18.15 -5.74
N ASP A 492 -5.56 18.96 -6.00
CA ASP A 492 -5.43 20.19 -6.78
C ASP A 492 -4.47 21.20 -6.12
N GLU A 493 -4.56 21.39 -4.79
CA GLU A 493 -3.62 22.22 -4.02
C GLU A 493 -2.17 21.73 -4.16
N LEU A 494 -1.95 20.41 -4.08
CA LEU A 494 -0.61 19.81 -4.21
C LEU A 494 -0.05 19.96 -5.64
N VAL A 495 -0.89 19.81 -6.66
CA VAL A 495 -0.52 20.04 -8.06
C VAL A 495 -0.14 21.49 -8.31
N GLU A 496 -0.95 22.43 -7.82
CA GLU A 496 -0.65 23.85 -7.93
C GLU A 496 0.65 24.20 -7.20
N LYS A 497 0.83 23.70 -5.97
CA LYS A 497 2.04 23.91 -5.18
C LYS A 497 3.28 23.39 -5.93
N PHE A 498 3.23 22.17 -6.46
CA PHE A 498 4.36 21.56 -7.19
C PHE A 498 4.78 22.41 -8.39
N PHE A 499 3.84 22.78 -9.27
CA PHE A 499 4.17 23.55 -10.47
C PHE A 499 4.60 24.98 -10.14
N ARG A 500 4.00 25.61 -9.13
CA ARG A 500 4.42 26.92 -8.65
C ARG A 500 5.86 26.87 -8.14
N TYR A 501 6.18 25.85 -7.34
CA TYR A 501 7.51 25.65 -6.74
C TYR A 501 8.59 25.53 -7.81
N PHE A 502 8.37 24.69 -8.83
CA PHE A 502 9.37 24.44 -9.89
C PHE A 502 9.28 25.35 -11.12
N SER A 503 8.43 26.37 -11.10
CA SER A 503 8.22 27.27 -12.24
C SER A 503 9.48 27.97 -12.77
N LYS A 504 10.53 28.08 -11.93
CA LYS A 504 11.81 28.72 -12.27
C LYS A 504 12.98 27.75 -12.37
N THR A 505 12.75 26.45 -12.17
CA THR A 505 13.80 25.43 -12.10
C THR A 505 14.03 24.85 -13.48
N ASN A 506 14.79 25.55 -14.33
CA ASN A 506 15.02 25.17 -15.74
C ASN A 506 15.68 23.80 -15.94
N SER A 507 16.40 23.29 -14.93
CA SER A 507 17.01 21.96 -14.96
C SER A 507 15.99 20.83 -14.80
N LEU A 508 14.79 21.10 -14.28
CA LEU A 508 13.76 20.11 -14.04
C LEU A 508 12.74 20.11 -15.18
N ILE A 509 12.62 18.97 -15.87
CA ILE A 509 11.64 18.80 -16.95
C ILE A 509 10.56 17.84 -16.47
N VAL A 510 9.37 18.37 -16.20
CA VAL A 510 8.20 17.59 -15.81
C VAL A 510 7.50 17.09 -17.07
N LEU A 511 7.29 15.78 -17.15
CA LEU A 511 6.63 15.14 -18.29
C LEU A 511 5.11 15.33 -18.23
N GLY A 512 4.51 15.50 -19.41
CA GLY A 512 3.08 15.73 -19.58
C GLY A 512 2.68 17.21 -19.48
N SER A 513 1.39 17.47 -19.69
CA SER A 513 0.83 18.82 -19.66
C SER A 513 0.79 19.40 -18.25
N GLN A 514 1.09 20.69 -18.14
CA GLN A 514 1.05 21.44 -16.88
C GLN A 514 -0.26 22.20 -16.67
N LYS A 515 -1.14 22.21 -17.67
CA LYS A 515 -2.33 23.07 -17.72
C LYS A 515 -3.65 22.31 -17.58
N ILE A 516 -3.58 20.98 -17.54
CA ILE A 516 -4.72 20.08 -17.58
C ILE A 516 -4.90 19.44 -16.20
N PRO A 517 -6.15 19.20 -15.75
CA PRO A 517 -6.41 18.51 -14.49
C PRO A 517 -5.66 17.18 -14.40
N ARG A 518 -4.92 16.99 -13.30
CA ARG A 518 -4.13 15.80 -13.05
C ARG A 518 -4.15 15.45 -11.57
N LEU A 519 -3.91 14.19 -11.27
CA LEU A 519 -3.52 13.74 -9.93
C LEU A 519 -2.10 14.25 -9.62
N ALA A 520 -1.75 14.33 -8.35
CA ALA A 520 -0.43 14.76 -7.87
C ALA A 520 0.67 13.70 -8.12
N ILE A 521 0.72 13.15 -9.33
CA ILE A 521 1.65 12.16 -9.85
C ILE A 521 2.56 12.85 -10.87
N PHE A 522 3.86 12.88 -10.59
CA PHE A 522 4.84 13.64 -11.36
C PHE A 522 5.96 12.72 -11.83
N SER A 523 6.09 12.58 -13.15
CA SER A 523 7.29 12.07 -13.80
C SER A 523 8.17 13.21 -14.27
N PHE A 524 9.47 13.14 -14.03
CA PHE A 524 10.40 14.19 -14.40
C PHE A 524 11.78 13.66 -14.81
N LEU A 525 12.51 14.53 -15.50
CA LEU A 525 13.91 14.40 -15.89
C LEU A 525 14.70 15.55 -15.28
N ILE A 526 15.97 15.31 -14.97
CA ILE A 526 16.90 16.38 -14.56
C ILE A 526 17.90 16.58 -15.70
N TYR A 527 17.84 17.73 -16.35
CA TYR A 527 18.77 18.15 -17.38
C TYR A 527 19.96 18.87 -16.76
N VAL A 528 21.15 18.60 -17.27
CA VAL A 528 22.39 19.25 -16.86
C VAL A 528 22.89 20.10 -18.03
N PRO A 529 22.60 21.42 -18.03
CA PRO A 529 22.87 22.29 -19.18
C PRO A 529 24.33 22.29 -19.61
N MET A 530 25.26 22.20 -18.66
CA MET A 530 26.69 22.29 -18.93
C MET A 530 27.19 21.16 -19.84
N ILE A 531 26.70 19.93 -19.66
CA ILE A 531 27.09 18.75 -20.47
C ILE A 531 26.05 18.40 -21.54
N LYS A 532 24.95 19.15 -21.62
CA LYS A 532 23.82 18.89 -22.51
C LYS A 532 23.25 17.47 -22.43
N LYS A 533 23.24 16.89 -21.23
CA LYS A 533 22.72 15.55 -20.95
C LYS A 533 21.79 15.53 -19.74
N TYR A 534 21.07 14.44 -19.57
CA TYR A 534 20.22 14.21 -18.40
C TYR A 534 20.94 13.42 -17.31
N LEU A 535 20.52 13.56 -16.06
CA LEU A 535 20.86 12.58 -15.03
C LEU A 535 20.04 11.31 -15.29
N HIS A 536 20.70 10.15 -15.19
CA HIS A 536 20.02 8.87 -15.36
C HIS A 536 18.97 8.67 -14.25
N TYR A 537 17.76 8.21 -14.59
CA TYR A 537 16.66 8.12 -13.63
C TYR A 537 16.96 7.22 -12.40
N ASN A 538 17.72 6.14 -12.58
CA ASN A 538 18.13 5.28 -11.45
C ASN A 538 19.16 5.98 -10.55
N PHE A 539 19.99 6.86 -11.11
CA PHE A 539 20.92 7.67 -10.33
C PHE A 539 20.15 8.70 -9.49
N VAL A 540 19.18 9.40 -10.10
CA VAL A 540 18.29 10.32 -9.39
C VAL A 540 17.55 9.62 -8.26
N SER A 541 17.00 8.43 -8.50
CA SER A 541 16.34 7.61 -7.47
C SER A 541 17.29 7.23 -6.33
N SER A 542 18.53 6.83 -6.67
CA SER A 542 19.56 6.48 -5.67
C SER A 542 19.93 7.68 -4.81
N LEU A 543 20.07 8.88 -5.40
CA LEU A 543 20.36 10.11 -4.65
C LEU A 543 19.22 10.51 -3.70
N LEU A 544 17.95 10.43 -4.16
CA LEU A 544 16.80 10.73 -3.30
C LEU A 544 16.72 9.76 -2.10
N ASN A 545 17.03 8.48 -2.33
CA ASN A 545 17.13 7.49 -1.27
C ASN A 545 18.29 7.80 -0.31
N ASP A 546 19.51 7.92 -0.83
CA ASP A 546 20.74 7.95 -0.04
C ASP A 546 20.92 9.25 0.74
N LEU A 547 20.56 10.39 0.15
CA LEU A 547 20.72 11.70 0.78
C LEU A 547 19.52 12.05 1.67
N PHE A 548 18.30 11.69 1.25
CA PHE A 548 17.08 12.23 1.86
C PHE A 548 16.09 11.17 2.36
N GLY A 549 16.34 9.88 2.11
CA GLY A 549 15.44 8.79 2.50
C GLY A 549 14.16 8.69 1.67
N ILE A 550 14.05 9.45 0.58
CA ILE A 550 12.82 9.53 -0.24
C ILE A 550 12.78 8.37 -1.23
N GLN A 551 11.76 7.54 -1.11
CA GLN A 551 11.52 6.37 -1.95
C GLN A 551 10.66 6.78 -3.14
N VAL A 552 11.24 6.73 -4.33
CA VAL A 552 10.59 7.03 -5.61
C VAL A 552 10.68 5.84 -6.56
N ARG A 553 9.98 5.93 -7.69
CA ARG A 553 10.08 4.94 -8.76
C ARG A 553 10.85 5.47 -9.94
N SER A 554 11.54 4.58 -10.65
CA SER A 554 12.36 4.95 -11.80
C SER A 554 12.20 3.93 -12.94
N GLY A 555 12.31 4.40 -14.19
CA GLY A 555 12.14 3.59 -15.42
C GLY A 555 10.92 4.00 -16.27
N CYS A 556 10.32 3.07 -17.02
CA CYS A 556 9.20 3.35 -17.93
C CYS A 556 7.79 3.12 -17.33
N ALA A 557 7.71 2.85 -16.02
CA ALA A 557 6.48 2.66 -15.25
C ALA A 557 5.38 1.79 -15.92
N CYS A 558 5.76 0.76 -16.69
CA CYS A 558 4.84 -0.13 -17.40
C CYS A 558 3.86 0.59 -18.36
N ALA A 559 4.28 1.72 -18.95
CA ALA A 559 3.52 2.50 -19.93
C ALA A 559 4.39 2.83 -21.17
N GLY A 560 5.18 1.85 -21.61
CA GLY A 560 6.24 2.00 -22.62
C GLY A 560 5.89 2.91 -23.81
N PRO A 561 4.83 2.63 -24.58
CA PRO A 561 4.45 3.46 -25.73
C PRO A 561 4.22 4.94 -25.37
N TYR A 562 3.57 5.22 -24.24
CA TYR A 562 3.36 6.60 -23.80
C TYR A 562 4.66 7.28 -23.37
N VAL A 563 5.58 6.54 -22.75
CA VAL A 563 6.90 7.06 -22.40
C VAL A 563 7.68 7.45 -23.66
N LEU A 564 7.60 6.67 -24.73
CA LEU A 564 8.25 7.00 -26.00
C LEU A 564 7.70 8.32 -26.56
N ASP A 565 6.39 8.48 -26.58
CA ASP A 565 5.75 9.74 -27.03
C ASP A 565 6.20 10.94 -26.20
N LEU A 566 6.19 10.82 -24.86
CA LEU A 566 6.61 11.89 -23.94
C LEU A 566 8.09 12.26 -24.08
N LEU A 567 8.94 11.30 -24.44
CA LEU A 567 10.37 11.50 -24.66
C LEU A 567 10.69 11.89 -26.11
N GLY A 568 9.70 11.93 -27.01
CA GLY A 568 9.91 12.22 -28.43
C GLY A 568 10.71 11.14 -29.16
N ILE A 569 10.62 9.89 -28.71
CA ILE A 569 11.33 8.74 -29.29
C ILE A 569 10.46 8.10 -30.36
N ASP A 570 10.94 8.12 -31.61
CA ASP A 570 10.28 7.44 -32.72
C ASP A 570 10.53 5.92 -32.74
N ASP A 571 9.75 5.19 -33.54
CA ASP A 571 9.84 3.72 -33.61
C ASP A 571 11.24 3.23 -34.01
N LYS A 572 11.92 3.94 -34.92
CA LYS A 572 13.28 3.60 -35.35
C LYS A 572 14.28 3.69 -34.20
N THR A 573 14.15 4.73 -33.37
CA THR A 573 14.99 4.92 -32.18
C THR A 573 14.61 3.92 -31.09
N ALA A 574 13.32 3.60 -30.93
CA ALA A 574 12.86 2.58 -29.99
C ALA A 574 13.38 1.17 -30.34
N GLU A 575 13.47 0.83 -31.63
CA GLU A 575 14.10 -0.41 -32.10
C GLU A 575 15.58 -0.49 -31.68
N ILE A 576 16.32 0.61 -31.83
CA ILE A 576 17.73 0.69 -31.40
C ILE A 576 17.85 0.46 -29.89
N PHE A 577 17.01 1.09 -29.08
CA PHE A 577 16.98 0.83 -27.64
C PHE A 577 16.66 -0.65 -27.35
N THR A 578 15.68 -1.23 -28.05
CA THR A 578 15.29 -2.64 -27.87
C THR A 578 16.46 -3.60 -28.13
N MET A 579 17.30 -3.31 -29.12
CA MET A 579 18.52 -4.08 -29.40
C MET A 579 19.51 -4.09 -28.24
N PHE A 580 19.59 -3.02 -27.43
CA PHE A 580 20.41 -3.02 -26.21
C PHE A 580 19.77 -3.82 -25.07
N LEU A 581 18.44 -3.98 -25.04
CA LEU A 581 17.73 -4.55 -23.89
C LEU A 581 17.46 -6.04 -24.00
N THR A 582 17.35 -6.56 -25.23
CA THR A 582 17.01 -7.97 -25.47
C THR A 582 18.09 -8.93 -24.95
N GLU A 583 17.64 -10.06 -24.40
CA GLU A 583 18.50 -11.17 -23.96
C GLU A 583 18.89 -12.08 -25.12
N ASP A 584 18.10 -12.08 -26.19
CA ASP A 584 18.40 -12.87 -27.37
C ASP A 584 19.64 -12.32 -28.07
N SER A 585 20.73 -13.07 -27.97
CA SER A 585 22.01 -12.69 -28.56
C SER A 585 21.99 -12.57 -30.08
N ASN A 586 21.06 -13.24 -30.75
CA ASN A 586 20.87 -13.18 -32.21
C ASN A 586 20.07 -11.95 -32.62
N ALA A 587 19.22 -11.41 -31.74
CA ALA A 587 18.45 -10.19 -31.97
C ALA A 587 19.29 -8.91 -31.72
N ARG A 588 20.46 -9.01 -31.08
CA ARG A 588 21.39 -7.90 -30.84
C ARG A 588 22.32 -7.68 -32.04
N ILE A 589 21.77 -7.62 -33.23
CA ILE A 589 22.52 -7.44 -34.47
C ILE A 589 21.99 -6.20 -35.17
N ASP A 590 22.88 -5.27 -35.52
CA ASP A 590 22.48 -4.11 -36.30
C ASP A 590 22.36 -4.38 -37.79
N LYS A 591 21.90 -3.36 -38.54
CA LYS A 591 21.75 -3.42 -40.00
C LYS A 591 23.04 -3.73 -40.76
N GLU A 592 24.21 -3.56 -40.14
CA GLU A 592 25.53 -3.86 -40.70
C GLU A 592 26.10 -5.20 -40.20
N ASN A 593 25.28 -6.01 -39.52
CA ASN A 593 25.63 -7.29 -38.92
C ASN A 593 26.64 -7.22 -37.76
N ASN A 594 26.77 -6.08 -37.09
CA ASN A 594 27.58 -5.99 -35.87
C ASN A 594 26.78 -6.46 -34.66
N LYS A 595 27.41 -7.25 -33.79
CA LYS A 595 26.81 -7.75 -32.55
C LYS A 595 26.91 -6.69 -31.44
N LEU A 596 25.80 -6.37 -30.79
CA LEU A 596 25.75 -5.45 -29.65
C LEU A 596 25.75 -6.23 -28.33
N GLU A 597 26.29 -5.60 -27.29
CA GLU A 597 26.19 -6.08 -25.91
C GLU A 597 24.85 -5.67 -25.29
N ARG A 598 24.33 -6.52 -24.40
CA ARG A 598 23.10 -6.18 -23.65
C ARG A 598 23.45 -5.15 -22.60
N ASN A 599 22.70 -4.06 -22.57
CA ASN A 599 22.94 -2.93 -21.72
C ASN A 599 21.62 -2.30 -21.27
N ILE A 600 21.19 -2.66 -20.06
CA ILE A 600 19.94 -2.18 -19.47
C ILE A 600 20.01 -0.69 -19.11
N LEU A 601 21.21 -0.17 -18.87
CA LEU A 601 21.43 1.25 -18.60
C LEU A 601 21.06 2.16 -19.80
N MET A 602 21.01 1.61 -21.02
CA MET A 602 20.57 2.37 -22.21
C MET A 602 19.06 2.60 -22.23
N LYS A 603 18.28 1.89 -21.41
CA LYS A 603 16.82 1.99 -21.40
C LYS A 603 16.38 3.43 -21.13
N PRO A 604 15.57 4.06 -21.99
CA PRO A 604 15.03 5.38 -21.72
C PRO A 604 14.00 5.34 -20.58
N GLY A 605 13.85 6.42 -19.83
CA GLY A 605 12.89 6.47 -18.73
C GLY A 605 12.96 7.76 -17.93
N PHE A 606 12.27 7.79 -16.80
CA PHE A 606 12.15 8.95 -15.92
C PHE A 606 12.15 8.54 -14.45
N THR A 607 12.25 9.53 -13.57
CA THR A 607 11.93 9.37 -12.15
C THR A 607 10.49 9.80 -11.93
N ARG A 608 9.73 9.04 -11.15
CA ARG A 608 8.33 9.32 -10.81
C ARG A 608 8.12 9.26 -9.31
N LEU A 609 7.33 10.20 -8.83
CA LEU A 609 6.78 10.20 -7.49
C LEU A 609 5.32 10.67 -7.50
N ASN A 610 4.65 10.52 -6.37
CA ASN A 610 3.41 11.22 -6.11
C ASN A 610 3.43 11.89 -4.73
N LEU A 611 2.71 13.00 -4.63
CA LEU A 611 2.43 13.67 -3.37
C LEU A 611 1.11 13.13 -2.84
N SER A 612 1.09 12.62 -1.61
CA SER A 612 -0.11 11.99 -1.04
C SER A 612 -1.02 13.01 -0.38
N TYR A 613 -2.32 12.98 -0.66
CA TYR A 613 -3.30 13.91 -0.07
C TYR A 613 -3.34 13.92 1.47
N PHE A 614 -2.98 12.82 2.12
CA PHE A 614 -2.92 12.72 3.59
C PHE A 614 -1.58 13.16 4.18
N ALA A 615 -0.54 13.38 3.36
CA ALA A 615 0.78 13.77 3.87
C ALA A 615 0.76 15.21 4.42
N SER A 616 1.49 15.40 5.52
CA SER A 616 1.67 16.73 6.13
C SER A 616 2.39 17.70 5.18
N ASP A 617 2.10 19.00 5.28
CA ASP A 617 2.77 20.01 4.46
C ASP A 617 4.30 20.02 4.66
N LYS A 618 4.79 19.69 5.86
CA LYS A 618 6.23 19.55 6.14
C LYS A 618 6.87 18.44 5.31
N GLU A 619 6.17 17.32 5.13
CA GLU A 619 6.63 16.21 4.29
C GLU A 619 6.62 16.59 2.81
N ILE A 620 5.56 17.27 2.37
CA ILE A 620 5.49 17.80 1.01
C ILE A 620 6.65 18.77 0.74
N ASP A 621 6.90 19.74 1.62
CA ASP A 621 7.98 20.72 1.47
C ASP A 621 9.35 20.04 1.46
N TYR A 622 9.57 19.05 2.32
CA TYR A 622 10.81 18.28 2.32
C TYR A 622 11.06 17.55 0.99
N ILE A 623 10.02 16.94 0.40
CA ILE A 623 10.11 16.29 -0.91
C ILE A 623 10.44 17.33 -2.00
N LEU A 624 9.75 18.47 -2.01
CA LEU A 624 9.99 19.54 -3.00
C LEU A 624 11.43 20.08 -2.92
N ASN A 625 11.91 20.36 -1.71
CA ASN A 625 13.28 20.82 -1.45
C ASN A 625 14.32 19.80 -1.94
N ALA A 626 14.08 18.49 -1.72
CA ALA A 626 14.99 17.42 -2.18
C ALA A 626 15.08 17.34 -3.70
N ILE A 627 13.96 17.47 -4.41
CA ILE A 627 13.94 17.49 -5.87
C ILE A 627 14.68 18.72 -6.40
N GLU A 628 14.44 19.90 -5.81
CA GLU A 628 15.15 21.12 -6.18
C GLU A 628 16.65 21.01 -5.96
N PHE A 629 17.05 20.49 -4.80
CA PHE A 629 18.45 20.24 -4.49
C PHE A 629 19.11 19.35 -5.55
N LEU A 630 18.47 18.24 -5.95
CA LEU A 630 18.99 17.38 -7.03
C LEU A 630 18.99 18.08 -8.39
N ALA A 631 18.00 18.91 -8.70
CA ALA A 631 17.94 19.64 -9.96
C ALA A 631 19.10 20.66 -10.10
N ILE A 632 19.58 21.21 -8.98
CA ILE A 632 20.67 22.19 -8.95
C ILE A 632 22.04 21.51 -8.75
N HIS A 633 22.12 20.52 -7.86
CA HIS A 633 23.37 19.95 -7.35
C HIS A 633 23.57 18.46 -7.66
N GLY A 634 22.54 17.73 -8.11
CA GLY A 634 22.60 16.27 -8.26
C GLY A 634 23.72 15.78 -9.17
N TRP A 635 24.07 16.55 -10.21
CA TRP A 635 25.20 16.23 -11.09
C TRP A 635 26.56 16.23 -10.39
N LYS A 636 26.72 17.01 -9.31
CA LYS A 636 27.96 17.08 -8.52
C LYS A 636 28.26 15.76 -7.82
N PHE A 637 27.26 14.90 -7.63
CA PHE A 637 27.42 13.60 -6.97
C PHE A 637 27.77 12.46 -7.95
N LEU A 638 27.66 12.67 -9.27
CA LEU A 638 28.02 11.63 -10.26
C LEU A 638 29.40 11.00 -9.99
N PRO A 639 30.44 11.78 -9.62
CA PRO A 639 31.74 11.22 -9.27
C PRO A 639 31.73 10.22 -8.12
N LEU A 640 30.83 10.33 -7.16
CA LEU A 640 30.78 9.47 -5.97
C LEU A 640 30.05 8.15 -6.19
N TYR A 641 29.43 7.99 -7.35
CA TYR A 641 28.65 6.81 -7.71
C TYR A 641 29.26 6.08 -8.89
N THR A 642 28.98 4.78 -8.95
CA THR A 642 29.23 3.93 -10.11
C THR A 642 27.95 3.20 -10.50
N TYR A 643 27.96 2.51 -11.64
CA TYR A 643 26.78 1.88 -12.23
C TYR A 643 27.10 0.50 -12.79
N GLU A 644 26.08 -0.35 -12.90
CA GLU A 644 26.18 -1.68 -13.50
C GLU A 644 25.39 -1.72 -14.82
N PRO A 645 26.04 -1.77 -16.00
CA PRO A 645 25.36 -1.72 -17.30
C PRO A 645 24.34 -2.85 -17.51
N SER A 646 24.60 -4.03 -16.96
CA SER A 646 23.75 -5.21 -17.14
C SER A 646 22.41 -5.14 -16.38
N THR A 647 22.35 -4.35 -15.31
CA THR A 647 21.17 -4.18 -14.46
C THR A 647 20.60 -2.76 -14.46
N GLY A 648 21.41 -1.77 -14.84
CA GLY A 648 21.10 -0.35 -14.76
C GLY A 648 21.15 0.21 -13.33
N VAL A 649 21.60 -0.56 -12.34
CA VAL A 649 21.68 -0.15 -10.92
C VAL A 649 22.82 0.84 -10.73
N TRP A 650 22.57 1.88 -9.92
CA TRP A 650 23.56 2.84 -9.46
C TRP A 650 23.81 2.63 -7.97
N HIS A 651 25.04 2.80 -7.52
CA HIS A 651 25.40 2.71 -6.10
C HIS A 651 26.60 3.60 -5.79
N HIS A 652 26.68 4.03 -4.54
CA HIS A 652 27.81 4.79 -4.04
C HIS A 652 29.08 3.94 -4.03
N ARG A 653 30.23 4.51 -4.38
CA ARG A 653 31.51 3.77 -4.53
C ARG A 653 31.99 3.11 -3.24
N ASP A 654 31.73 3.73 -2.10
CA ASP A 654 32.10 3.20 -0.79
C ASP A 654 31.14 2.13 -0.27
N THR A 655 30.01 1.90 -0.95
CA THR A 655 29.07 0.86 -0.58
C THR A 655 29.39 -0.42 -1.35
N SER A 656 29.91 -1.44 -0.66
CA SER A 656 30.10 -2.73 -1.32
C SER A 656 28.74 -3.40 -1.59
N VAL A 657 28.60 -4.09 -2.72
CA VAL A 657 27.37 -4.85 -3.05
C VAL A 657 27.04 -5.91 -1.98
N LYS A 658 28.07 -6.43 -1.29
CA LYS A 658 27.90 -7.36 -0.16
C LYS A 658 27.27 -6.68 1.05
N ASP A 659 27.64 -5.43 1.34
CA ASP A 659 27.09 -4.66 2.48
C ASP A 659 25.63 -4.24 2.28
N GLN A 660 25.16 -4.14 1.03
CA GLN A 660 23.73 -3.91 0.77
C GLN A 660 22.88 -5.13 1.11
N SER A 661 23.38 -6.34 0.81
CA SER A 661 22.63 -7.59 1.02
C SER A 661 22.45 -7.98 2.49
N SER A 662 23.37 -7.58 3.36
CA SER A 662 23.32 -7.85 4.80
C SER A 662 22.32 -6.95 5.56
N ASN A 663 21.87 -5.85 4.95
CA ASN A 663 20.92 -4.91 5.56
C ASN A 663 19.45 -5.31 5.36
N TYR A 664 19.15 -6.32 4.55
CA TYR A 664 17.79 -6.78 4.31
C TYR A 664 17.42 -7.95 5.21
N TYR A 665 16.20 -7.93 5.77
CA TYR A 665 15.62 -9.10 6.40
C TYR A 665 15.37 -10.20 5.37
N SER A 666 15.76 -11.43 5.70
CA SER A 666 15.52 -12.61 4.87
C SER A 666 14.58 -13.59 5.57
N LEU A 667 13.69 -14.24 4.83
CA LEU A 667 12.89 -15.35 5.35
C LEU A 667 13.76 -16.53 5.81
N LYS A 668 15.01 -16.62 5.32
CA LYS A 668 16.02 -17.59 5.77
C LYS A 668 16.58 -17.28 7.16
N GLN A 669 16.31 -16.08 7.68
CA GLN A 669 16.72 -15.60 9.02
C GLN A 669 15.57 -15.66 10.02
N ILE A 670 14.56 -16.49 9.80
CA ILE A 670 13.49 -16.75 10.76
C ILE A 670 13.80 -18.09 11.43
N ASN A 671 13.91 -18.10 12.76
CA ASN A 671 14.01 -19.32 13.55
C ASN A 671 12.78 -19.49 14.45
N TYR A 672 12.53 -20.74 14.85
CA TYR A 672 11.47 -21.12 15.79
C TYR A 672 12.07 -21.76 17.06
N GLU A 673 13.33 -21.46 17.34
CA GLU A 673 14.02 -22.00 18.51
C GLU A 673 13.29 -21.55 19.79
N HIS A 674 13.18 -22.47 20.75
CA HIS A 674 12.41 -22.25 21.98
C HIS A 674 10.90 -22.02 21.78
N GLY A 675 10.33 -22.44 20.63
CA GLY A 675 8.87 -22.42 20.40
C GLY A 675 8.30 -21.06 19.98
N HIS A 676 9.14 -20.09 19.64
CA HIS A 676 8.72 -18.75 19.23
C HIS A 676 9.40 -18.33 17.92
N MET A 677 8.66 -17.65 17.04
CA MET A 677 9.23 -17.04 15.85
C MET A 677 10.16 -15.88 16.23
N LYS A 678 11.45 -15.96 15.89
CA LYS A 678 12.43 -14.86 16.08
C LYS A 678 13.23 -14.60 14.81
N PRO A 679 13.38 -13.32 14.38
CA PRO A 679 14.33 -12.95 13.34
C PRO A 679 15.76 -12.93 13.91
N THR A 680 16.72 -13.60 13.26
CA THR A 680 18.12 -13.71 13.73
C THR A 680 18.85 -12.36 13.78
N ASN A 681 18.43 -11.36 13.00
CA ASN A 681 19.02 -10.01 12.93
C ASN A 681 18.14 -8.92 13.59
N SER A 682 17.31 -9.27 14.58
CA SER A 682 16.34 -8.32 15.15
C SER A 682 16.93 -7.24 16.09
N GLU A 683 18.09 -7.47 16.71
CA GLU A 683 18.65 -6.53 17.70
C GLU A 683 19.45 -5.36 17.08
N SER A 684 20.20 -5.61 16.02
CA SER A 684 21.04 -4.60 15.35
C SER A 684 20.21 -3.45 14.76
N ASN A 685 19.06 -3.75 14.15
CA ASN A 685 18.17 -2.72 13.60
C ASN A 685 17.42 -1.93 14.69
N LYS A 686 17.04 -2.58 15.81
CA LYS A 686 16.46 -1.88 16.97
C LYS A 686 17.44 -0.86 17.57
N HIS A 687 18.71 -1.23 17.71
CA HIS A 687 19.73 -0.32 18.23
C HIS A 687 19.93 0.91 17.34
N MET A 688 19.93 0.73 16.02
CA MET A 688 20.04 1.84 15.05
C MET A 688 18.83 2.78 15.07
N GLN A 689 17.63 2.23 15.23
CA GLN A 689 16.42 3.04 15.35
C GLN A 689 16.46 3.94 16.59
N LEU A 690 16.94 3.40 17.73
CA LEU A 690 17.14 4.17 18.96
C LEU A 690 18.22 5.25 18.80
N LEU A 691 19.32 4.96 18.10
CA LEU A 691 20.38 5.95 17.82
C LEU A 691 19.88 7.10 16.93
N TYR A 692 19.08 6.81 15.90
CA TYR A 692 18.49 7.85 15.05
C TYR A 692 17.47 8.70 15.82
N GLN A 693 16.60 8.08 16.63
CA GLN A 693 15.63 8.82 17.46
C GLN A 693 16.29 9.73 18.50
N SER A 694 17.53 9.44 18.91
CA SER A 694 18.32 10.32 19.79
C SER A 694 18.93 11.54 19.07
N ARG A 695 18.94 11.55 17.72
CA ARG A 695 19.33 12.70 16.91
C ARG A 695 18.07 13.46 16.49
N ASP A 696 17.98 14.75 16.82
CA ASP A 696 16.86 15.62 16.45
C ASP A 696 16.92 16.04 14.95
N THR A 697 17.14 15.07 14.07
CA THR A 697 17.45 15.28 12.64
C THR A 697 16.31 14.90 11.70
N SER A 698 15.12 14.54 12.21
CA SER A 698 13.98 14.11 11.38
C SER A 698 13.49 15.25 10.49
N MET A 699 13.76 15.12 9.19
CA MET A 699 13.37 16.10 8.17
C MET A 699 13.84 17.52 8.52
N SER A 700 15.09 17.63 8.93
CA SER A 700 15.73 18.89 9.33
C SER A 700 16.43 19.57 8.14
N ASN A 701 16.62 20.88 8.23
CA ASN A 701 17.45 21.63 7.27
C ASN A 701 18.93 21.18 7.32
N ASP A 702 19.35 20.49 8.37
CA ASP A 702 20.72 20.03 8.56
C ASP A 702 21.13 19.01 7.49
N LEU A 703 20.20 18.15 7.03
CA LEU A 703 20.48 17.19 5.95
C LEU A 703 20.75 17.88 4.60
N PHE A 704 20.03 18.96 4.31
CA PHE A 704 20.28 19.77 3.11
C PHE A 704 21.62 20.48 3.18
N HIS A 705 21.96 21.02 4.36
CA HIS A 705 23.26 21.65 4.58
C HIS A 705 24.42 20.64 4.46
N GLU A 706 24.28 19.45 5.05
CA GLU A 706 25.26 18.36 4.92
C GLU A 706 25.44 17.96 3.44
N ALA A 707 24.34 17.76 2.72
CA ALA A 707 24.38 17.43 1.30
C ALA A 707 25.04 18.56 0.48
N GLU A 708 24.80 19.83 0.80
CA GLU A 708 25.44 20.97 0.15
C GLU A 708 26.96 21.01 0.38
N LEU A 709 27.41 20.74 1.61
CA LEU A 709 28.83 20.63 1.94
C LEU A 709 29.50 19.51 1.12
N VAL A 710 28.89 18.33 1.08
CA VAL A 710 29.37 17.20 0.26
C VAL A 710 29.42 17.56 -1.22
N ALA A 711 28.37 18.20 -1.75
CA ALA A 711 28.31 18.63 -3.14
C ALA A 711 29.46 19.62 -3.48
N ASN A 712 29.78 20.53 -2.57
CA ASN A 712 30.85 21.52 -2.75
C ASN A 712 32.25 20.92 -2.58
N ASP A 713 32.41 19.89 -1.77
CA ASP A 713 33.69 19.19 -1.59
C ASP A 713 33.97 18.14 -2.67
N THR A 714 32.94 17.55 -3.29
CA THR A 714 33.10 16.60 -4.39
C THR A 714 33.81 17.23 -5.58
N ALA A 715 33.56 18.51 -5.85
CA ALA A 715 34.28 19.31 -6.86
C ALA A 715 35.78 19.52 -6.57
N LYS A 716 36.29 18.98 -5.46
CA LYS A 716 37.71 19.06 -5.06
C LYS A 716 38.37 17.68 -4.99
N GLN A 717 37.61 16.59 -5.12
CA GLN A 717 38.12 15.23 -4.96
C GLN A 717 38.64 14.66 -6.29
N VAL A 718 39.86 14.11 -6.27
CA VAL A 718 40.41 13.35 -7.40
C VAL A 718 39.88 11.92 -7.32
N ILE A 719 38.93 11.58 -8.19
CA ILE A 719 38.35 10.24 -8.26
C ILE A 719 38.95 9.48 -9.46
N ASP A 720 39.26 8.19 -9.26
CA ASP A 720 39.78 7.32 -10.32
C ASP A 720 38.63 6.64 -11.08
N TYR A 721 38.25 7.25 -12.21
CA TYR A 721 37.19 6.78 -13.09
C TYR A 721 37.61 5.63 -14.01
N GLN A 722 38.90 5.24 -14.04
CA GLN A 722 39.35 4.11 -14.86
C GLN A 722 38.75 2.79 -14.39
N LYS A 723 38.26 2.75 -13.14
CA LYS A 723 37.59 1.60 -12.53
C LYS A 723 36.09 1.51 -12.86
N ASP A 724 35.50 2.54 -13.48
CA ASP A 724 34.08 2.47 -13.86
C ASP A 724 33.84 1.47 -14.99
N PRO A 725 32.71 0.75 -14.96
CA PRO A 725 32.33 -0.13 -16.05
C PRO A 725 32.25 0.61 -17.38
N GLN A 726 32.95 0.08 -18.39
CA GLN A 726 32.93 0.63 -19.74
C GLN A 726 31.59 0.33 -20.40
N LEU A 727 30.98 1.37 -20.99
CA LEU A 727 29.80 1.21 -21.83
C LEU A 727 30.29 0.87 -23.25
N ASN A 728 30.32 -0.42 -23.56
CA ASN A 728 30.71 -0.94 -24.87
C ASN A 728 29.60 -0.67 -25.91
N VAL A 729 29.50 0.59 -26.32
CA VAL A 729 28.56 1.07 -27.34
C VAL A 729 29.36 1.40 -28.60
N LEU A 730 28.98 0.81 -29.74
CA LEU A 730 29.61 1.09 -31.04
C LEU A 730 29.57 2.59 -31.34
N ASP A 731 30.58 3.12 -32.04
CA ASP A 731 30.74 4.56 -32.28
C ASP A 731 29.48 5.23 -32.85
N LYS A 732 28.81 4.58 -33.81
CA LYS A 732 27.57 5.07 -34.42
C LYS A 732 26.36 5.15 -33.46
N TYR A 733 26.44 4.50 -32.31
CA TYR A 733 25.39 4.52 -31.27
C TYR A 733 25.76 5.38 -30.06
N LYS A 734 26.92 6.04 -30.06
CA LYS A 734 27.34 6.88 -28.91
C LYS A 734 26.38 8.03 -28.63
N ASP A 735 25.72 8.56 -29.65
CA ASP A 735 24.75 9.66 -29.51
C ASP A 735 23.45 9.21 -28.84
N PHE A 736 23.19 7.90 -28.71
CA PHE A 736 22.04 7.35 -27.98
C PHE A 736 22.29 7.27 -26.46
N ILE A 737 23.50 7.59 -25.99
CA ILE A 737 23.78 7.72 -24.56
C ILE A 737 23.20 9.06 -24.07
N TRP A 738 21.92 9.03 -23.77
CA TRP A 738 21.09 10.19 -23.39
C TRP A 738 21.42 10.78 -22.01
N PHE A 739 22.18 10.06 -21.19
CA PHE A 739 22.47 10.42 -19.81
C PHE A 739 23.95 10.71 -19.55
N ALA A 740 24.19 11.44 -18.45
CA ALA A 740 25.50 11.81 -17.94
C ALA A 740 26.19 10.64 -17.25
N LEU A 741 27.49 10.49 -17.50
CA LEU A 741 28.37 9.54 -16.83
C LEU A 741 29.34 10.28 -15.89
N PRO A 742 29.88 9.61 -14.85
CA PRO A 742 30.87 10.20 -13.96
C PRO A 742 32.03 10.89 -14.71
N LYS A 743 32.57 10.24 -15.75
CA LYS A 743 33.65 10.79 -16.59
C LYS A 743 33.31 12.12 -17.29
N ASN A 744 32.03 12.39 -17.60
CA ASN A 744 31.63 13.60 -18.29
C ASN A 744 31.80 14.87 -17.45
N ILE A 745 31.89 14.75 -16.12
CA ILE A 745 32.09 15.88 -15.21
C ILE A 745 33.57 16.31 -15.17
N VAL A 746 34.50 15.36 -15.27
CA VAL A 746 35.96 15.60 -15.20
C VAL A 746 36.51 16.27 -16.45
N GLU A 747 35.97 15.88 -17.61
CA GLU A 747 36.28 16.52 -18.89
C GLU A 747 35.95 18.03 -18.87
N MET A 748 35.12 18.48 -17.90
CA MET A 748 34.88 19.90 -17.62
C MET A 748 35.95 20.54 -16.73
N GLU A 749 36.47 19.84 -15.72
CA GLU A 749 37.51 20.39 -14.83
C GLU A 749 38.85 20.62 -15.56
N GLY A 750 39.13 19.83 -16.60
CA GLY A 750 40.20 20.11 -17.56
C GLY A 750 40.02 21.43 -18.34
N TYR A 751 38.79 21.95 -18.42
CA TYR A 751 38.47 23.28 -18.98
C TYR A 751 38.32 24.39 -17.93
N VAL A 752 38.05 24.03 -16.66
CA VAL A 752 37.84 24.98 -15.55
C VAL A 752 39.17 25.39 -14.89
N THR A 753 40.20 24.53 -14.96
CA THR A 753 41.55 24.90 -14.50
C THR A 753 42.19 26.04 -15.30
N ASP A 754 41.67 26.37 -16.48
CA ASP A 754 42.16 27.48 -17.33
C ASP A 754 41.17 28.67 -17.47
N ASN A 755 40.04 28.66 -16.75
CA ASN A 755 39.02 29.71 -16.89
C ASN A 755 38.63 30.37 -15.57
N LYS A 756 39.56 31.15 -15.00
CA LYS A 756 39.24 32.24 -14.06
C LYS A 756 38.48 33.42 -14.69
N THR A 757 37.95 33.27 -15.91
CA THR A 757 37.43 34.42 -16.70
C THR A 757 36.07 34.20 -17.37
N LEU A 758 35.34 33.11 -17.07
CA LEU A 758 34.09 32.79 -17.81
C LEU A 758 32.78 33.05 -17.05
N PHE A 759 32.76 33.96 -16.07
CA PHE A 759 31.53 34.35 -15.35
C PHE A 759 31.11 35.82 -15.57
N ARG A 760 31.25 36.34 -16.80
CA ARG A 760 30.78 37.70 -17.12
C ARG A 760 30.02 37.92 -18.44
N SER A 761 29.56 36.88 -19.17
CA SER A 761 28.90 37.13 -20.46
C SER A 761 27.65 36.29 -20.78
N LEU A 762 26.87 35.84 -19.80
CA LEU A 762 25.54 35.24 -20.06
C LEU A 762 24.40 35.92 -19.30
N ALA A 763 24.55 37.24 -19.07
CA ALA A 763 23.41 38.13 -18.92
C ALA A 763 23.26 38.91 -20.24
N CYS A 764 22.03 38.93 -20.76
CA CYS A 764 21.58 39.56 -22.01
C CYS A 764 21.84 38.75 -23.30
N HIS A 765 20.86 37.95 -23.70
CA HIS A 765 20.18 38.16 -24.99
C HIS A 765 18.77 37.59 -24.95
N ASP A 766 17.82 38.53 -24.86
CA ASP A 766 16.44 38.41 -25.32
C ASP A 766 16.38 38.19 -26.84
N ASN A 767 15.23 37.66 -27.29
CA ASN A 767 14.67 37.58 -28.65
C ASN A 767 14.98 36.32 -29.49
N ASN A 768 14.10 35.31 -29.43
CA ASN A 768 12.96 35.13 -30.35
C ASN A 768 12.20 33.83 -30.06
#